data_AF-A0A924WB09-F1
#
_entry.id   AF-A0A924WB09-F1
#
_cell.length_a   1.000
_cell.length_b   1.000
_cell.length_c   1.000
_cell.angle_alpha   90.00
_cell.angle_beta   90.00
_cell.angle_gamma   90.00
#
_symmetry.space_group_name_H-M   'P 1'
#
loop_
_entity.id
_entity.type
_entity.pdbx_description
1 polymer ?
#
loop_
_entity_poly.entity_id
_entity_poly.type
_entity_poly.pdbx_seq_one_letter_code
_entity_poly.pdbx_strand_id
1 'polypeptide(L)'
;MSASIPHVVATAAPATPDAALPGGALGTGFSHLHLHTEYSLLDGGNRVDKLIARVKELGMTSVGITDHGNMFGAVAFYLACKDKGIKPILGVEAYVAPGDRKDRTYTGVSDGGYHLVLLAQNRAGWENLLHLCSEAYLTGFYFKPRIDRELLARRSEGLIAINGHLGSEIGEHLLIYEQTGDPKRWEQALESAQWHARTFSNGPGAGNGALPRFYLEMQHHIREQNSINKHIIRMSKELGLPIVCDNDSHFLKSEDHDAHDTLVCISMGKVKNDENRLRYPQELYVKGPQEMRELFEREYGQIGREACDNTIRIADACNVELPLGVSNSPMVRIEVPSAASLPRHDDPAFGGDLTAWYKAYCSKFELRPFAKQPTPEELIEAKEQCDQALRMLAVGGFVWRYGPDAGSTALGSPAVPAGLASGGPAVPAGLREGDSNLKPRSITASEPAGSAGPPKGTISQLLPNRMESFRSRPLPLVGFVARNPYPDGELGPALDLILTQRDLPHLELPLATYFVSWRTQPGRILCADDCSSVLSALRHFDNERCRVYAACVMPDHVHWIVRPHEGVSLAELVTSVKQFSARAYNKEHQTKGSLWESEHFDHIVRDENWFAKYLWYVVDNPVESNLIEPGATYPWTFVHPDVVGDLPGVPEHAADRSIPEEAAPPKTDGDRRATQEADVRRARLERELKILADKNISAYFLIVWDFVNWGRQRGIPAIARGSGVGTMVGYTLGLSNACPVKYGLLFERFTDPDRSEYPDIDIDLCQDGRGSVINYVREKYGHVAQIITFGTLKARAAIKDVSRVLELPLAEADMLAKKIPETLNITLDEALEAEPDLKKLYDTRPDIKRVFDTARTLEGQARHASVHAAGVIVATRPLSEIVPLYKQSGAAENEIVTQWDGPTCEKMGLLKMDFLGLRTLSIIERCKVLIQEGLDEREIWNAVGRVAEYDARSQGIQKPRSDEGTKPRRAEVDDEGSAFSPLRGSVASPPPSLPLSLPLVHPLDLERLTFDD
;
A
#
# COMPACT_ATOMS: atom_id res chain seq x y z
N MET A 1 34.84 -48.86 48.50
CA MET A 1 34.94 -49.88 47.44
C MET A 1 35.02 -49.16 46.11
N SER A 2 36.04 -49.51 45.33
CA SER A 2 36.48 -48.87 44.09
C SER A 2 35.52 -49.03 42.92
N ALA A 3 35.46 -48.03 42.05
CA ALA A 3 35.55 -48.25 40.60
C ALA A 3 35.96 -46.94 39.90
N SER A 4 37.11 -47.00 39.24
CA SER A 4 37.83 -45.92 38.54
C SER A 4 37.45 -45.92 37.05
N ILE A 5 37.25 -44.74 36.44
CA ILE A 5 37.11 -44.53 34.98
C ILE A 5 37.84 -43.21 34.62
N PRO A 6 38.55 -43.10 33.48
CA PRO A 6 39.86 -42.42 33.43
C PRO A 6 39.81 -40.94 33.04
N HIS A 7 40.80 -40.21 33.55
CA HIS A 7 41.24 -38.90 33.07
C HIS A 7 41.70 -38.96 31.61
N VAL A 8 41.12 -38.12 30.76
CA VAL A 8 41.77 -37.64 29.52
C VAL A 8 41.97 -36.14 29.69
N VAL A 9 43.17 -35.76 30.10
CA VAL A 9 43.63 -34.37 30.11
C VAL A 9 44.13 -34.07 28.70
N ALA A 10 43.33 -33.36 27.90
CA ALA A 10 43.80 -32.73 26.68
C ALA A 10 44.36 -31.35 27.05
N THR A 11 45.68 -31.24 27.12
CA THR A 11 46.39 -29.97 27.24
C THR A 11 46.22 -29.20 25.94
N ALA A 12 45.33 -28.21 25.90
CA ALA A 12 45.29 -27.22 24.85
C ALA A 12 46.43 -26.21 25.08
N ALA A 13 47.37 -26.14 24.14
CA ALA A 13 48.41 -25.12 24.11
C ALA A 13 47.79 -23.73 23.86
N PRO A 14 48.37 -22.64 24.40
CA PRO A 14 47.87 -21.29 24.18
C PRO A 14 47.96 -20.94 22.69
N ALA A 15 46.83 -20.52 22.11
CA ALA A 15 46.80 -20.01 20.75
C ALA A 15 47.62 -18.71 20.69
N THR A 16 48.65 -18.69 19.86
CA THR A 16 49.44 -17.50 19.54
C THR A 16 48.60 -16.53 18.69
N PRO A 17 48.57 -15.22 19.01
CA PRO A 17 47.87 -14.24 18.20
C PRO A 17 48.82 -13.75 17.11
N ASP A 18 48.78 -14.35 15.92
CA ASP A 18 49.26 -13.66 14.73
C ASP A 18 48.73 -14.33 13.45
N ALA A 19 47.68 -13.72 12.89
CA ALA A 19 47.32 -13.85 11.49
C ALA A 19 46.93 -12.45 11.00
N ALA A 20 47.94 -11.70 10.58
CA ALA A 20 47.80 -10.36 10.03
C ALA A 20 47.00 -10.37 8.72
N LEU A 21 45.91 -9.59 8.68
CA LEU A 21 45.22 -9.19 7.45
C LEU A 21 46.00 -8.03 6.78
N PRO A 22 45.89 -7.86 5.44
CA PRO A 22 46.72 -6.92 4.70
C PRO A 22 46.27 -5.47 4.92
N GLY A 23 47.14 -4.67 5.55
CA GLY A 23 47.43 -3.30 5.16
C GLY A 23 46.30 -2.27 5.16
N GLY A 24 45.59 -2.11 6.28
CA GLY A 24 44.85 -0.90 6.62
C GLY A 24 44.95 -0.68 8.13
N ALA A 25 45.31 0.52 8.58
CA ALA A 25 45.46 0.81 10.00
C ALA A 25 44.20 0.37 10.78
N LEU A 26 44.36 -0.45 11.82
CA LEU A 26 43.29 -0.82 12.77
C LEU A 26 42.77 0.48 13.41
N GLY A 27 41.66 1.00 12.88
CA GLY A 27 41.24 2.39 13.06
C GLY A 27 40.52 2.66 14.37
N THR A 28 40.57 3.93 14.78
CA THR A 28 39.97 4.56 15.97
C THR A 28 38.43 4.57 16.02
N GLY A 29 37.75 3.57 15.44
CA GLY A 29 36.28 3.54 15.29
C GLY A 29 35.52 3.05 16.53
N PHE A 30 34.25 3.41 16.69
CA PHE A 30 33.37 2.91 17.74
C PHE A 30 31.94 2.88 17.19
N SER A 31 31.12 1.93 17.65
CA SER A 31 29.69 1.88 17.34
C SER A 31 28.90 1.74 18.63
N HIS A 32 27.95 2.64 18.87
CA HIS A 32 26.93 2.40 19.90
C HIS A 32 26.07 1.21 19.47
N LEU A 33 25.99 0.19 20.30
CA LEU A 33 25.19 -1.03 20.12
C LEU A 33 24.03 -1.11 21.11
N HIS A 34 24.12 -0.41 22.25
CA HIS A 34 23.12 -0.26 23.29
C HIS A 34 22.64 1.20 23.34
N LEU A 35 21.53 1.49 22.66
CA LEU A 35 21.02 2.85 22.49
C LEU A 35 19.50 2.87 22.37
N HIS A 36 18.90 3.83 23.07
CA HIS A 36 17.44 4.01 23.15
C HIS A 36 17.00 5.18 22.29
N THR A 37 16.04 4.92 21.41
CA THR A 37 15.39 5.93 20.57
C THR A 37 14.11 6.45 21.22
N GLU A 38 13.45 7.41 20.59
CA GLU A 38 12.12 7.89 20.99
C GLU A 38 11.05 6.79 21.11
N TYR A 39 11.31 5.60 20.57
CA TYR A 39 10.44 4.44 20.65
C TYR A 39 10.59 3.61 21.94
N SER A 40 11.59 3.91 22.77
CA SER A 40 11.55 3.60 24.20
C SER A 40 10.63 4.61 24.89
N LEU A 41 9.31 4.48 24.68
CA LEU A 41 8.28 5.51 24.90
C LEU A 41 8.26 6.19 26.29
N LEU A 42 8.92 5.62 27.30
CA LEU A 42 8.93 6.15 28.66
C LEU A 42 10.13 7.07 28.93
N ASP A 43 11.28 6.80 28.33
CA ASP A 43 12.59 7.32 28.75
C ASP A 43 13.57 7.55 27.58
N GLY A 44 13.33 7.02 26.39
CA GLY A 44 14.17 7.29 25.22
C GLY A 44 13.95 8.69 24.65
N GLY A 45 15.02 9.48 24.59
CA GLY A 45 14.99 10.86 24.09
C GLY A 45 15.63 11.05 22.70
N ASN A 46 16.21 10.00 22.10
CA ASN A 46 16.86 10.11 20.79
C ASN A 46 15.84 9.98 19.65
N ARG A 47 15.41 11.10 19.08
CA ARG A 47 14.65 11.08 17.82
C ARG A 47 15.48 10.48 16.69
N VAL A 48 14.89 9.57 15.92
CA VAL A 48 15.63 8.75 14.94
C VAL A 48 16.36 9.61 13.92
N ASP A 49 15.69 10.61 13.35
CA ASP A 49 16.27 11.54 12.37
C ASP A 49 17.47 12.32 12.93
N LYS A 50 17.34 12.87 14.15
CA LYS A 50 18.39 13.63 14.83
C LYS A 50 19.55 12.73 15.28
N LEU A 51 19.25 11.50 15.70
CA LEU A 51 20.25 10.50 16.07
C LEU A 51 21.15 10.15 14.88
N ILE A 52 20.58 9.81 13.72
CA ILE A 52 21.39 9.44 12.56
C ILE A 52 22.25 10.63 12.09
N ALA A 53 21.71 11.85 12.15
CA ALA A 53 22.48 13.06 11.87
C ALA A 53 23.67 13.23 12.83
N ARG A 54 23.45 13.04 14.13
CA ARG A 54 24.50 13.10 15.15
C ARG A 54 25.57 12.02 14.98
N VAL A 55 25.15 10.80 14.66
CA VAL A 55 26.07 9.68 14.39
C VAL A 55 26.97 9.99 13.20
N LYS A 56 26.40 10.58 12.15
CA LYS A 56 27.16 11.03 10.97
C LYS A 56 28.14 12.15 11.31
N GLU A 57 27.70 13.15 12.08
CA GLU A 57 28.52 14.27 12.54
C GLU A 57 29.74 13.79 13.34
N LEU A 58 29.55 12.78 14.20
CA LEU A 58 30.60 12.15 15.00
C LEU A 58 31.55 11.23 14.21
N GLY A 59 31.34 11.07 12.90
CA GLY A 59 32.19 10.25 12.02
C GLY A 59 32.01 8.74 12.18
N MET A 60 30.93 8.29 12.82
CA MET A 60 30.61 6.86 12.94
C MET A 60 30.03 6.32 11.64
N THR A 61 30.25 5.04 11.36
CA THR A 61 29.75 4.33 10.16
C THR A 61 28.59 3.38 10.44
N SER A 62 28.32 3.10 11.72
CA SER A 62 27.25 2.22 12.18
C SER A 62 26.68 2.69 13.51
N VAL A 63 25.44 2.29 13.80
CA VAL A 63 24.77 2.52 15.09
C VAL A 63 23.65 1.50 15.30
N GLY A 64 23.44 1.10 16.55
CA GLY A 64 22.39 0.19 16.97
C GLY A 64 21.11 0.89 17.41
N ILE A 65 20.00 0.15 17.32
CA ILE A 65 18.71 0.46 17.95
C ILE A 65 18.37 -0.70 18.89
N THR A 66 18.20 -0.42 20.17
CA THR A 66 17.90 -1.43 21.20
C THR A 66 16.85 -0.91 22.15
N ASP A 67 15.69 -0.51 21.62
CA ASP A 67 14.61 0.02 22.44
C ASP A 67 14.09 -0.99 23.47
N HIS A 68 13.53 -0.47 24.57
CA HIS A 68 13.05 -1.29 25.68
C HIS A 68 11.88 -2.19 25.26
N GLY A 69 12.15 -3.49 25.11
CA GLY A 69 11.17 -4.55 24.93
C GLY A 69 10.33 -4.48 23.66
N ASN A 70 10.69 -3.65 22.68
CA ASN A 70 9.90 -3.42 21.47
C ASN A 70 10.76 -3.16 20.22
N MET A 71 10.11 -3.19 19.05
CA MET A 71 10.71 -2.92 17.75
C MET A 71 9.93 -1.84 16.98
N PHE A 72 9.31 -0.89 17.68
CA PHE A 72 8.44 0.11 17.06
C PHE A 72 9.18 0.93 16.00
N GLY A 73 10.41 1.35 16.30
CA GLY A 73 11.24 2.20 15.43
C GLY A 73 12.12 1.46 14.42
N ALA A 74 12.17 0.12 14.44
CA ALA A 74 13.23 -0.65 13.76
C ALA A 74 13.33 -0.37 12.25
N VAL A 75 12.19 -0.32 11.54
CA VAL A 75 12.18 -0.09 10.09
C VAL A 75 12.42 1.40 9.77
N ALA A 76 11.84 2.32 10.54
CA ALA A 76 12.09 3.76 10.36
C ALA A 76 13.58 4.09 10.55
N PHE A 77 14.20 3.50 11.58
CA PHE A 77 15.63 3.58 11.85
C PHE A 77 16.48 3.00 10.73
N TYR A 78 16.13 1.81 10.23
CA TYR A 78 16.81 1.17 9.11
C TYR A 78 16.83 2.09 7.88
N LEU A 79 15.67 2.64 7.51
CA LEU A 79 15.53 3.52 6.35
C LEU A 79 16.33 4.83 6.54
N ALA A 80 16.25 5.44 7.72
CA ALA A 80 17.00 6.65 8.05
C ALA A 80 18.53 6.43 7.99
N CYS A 81 19.01 5.29 8.48
CA CYS A 81 20.41 4.89 8.39
C CYS A 81 20.85 4.75 6.93
N LYS A 82 20.08 4.00 6.13
CA LYS A 82 20.39 3.76 4.71
C LYS A 82 20.44 5.07 3.91
N ASP A 83 19.52 6.02 4.16
CA ASP A 83 19.53 7.35 3.52
C ASP A 83 20.83 8.13 3.78
N LYS A 84 21.44 7.99 4.96
CA LYS A 84 22.68 8.69 5.34
C LYS A 84 23.97 7.86 5.12
N GLY A 85 23.84 6.67 4.55
CA GLY A 85 24.96 5.74 4.37
C GLY A 85 25.56 5.28 5.70
N ILE A 86 24.74 5.15 6.75
CA ILE A 86 25.10 4.58 8.04
C ILE A 86 24.58 3.13 8.07
N LYS A 87 25.36 2.20 8.61
CA LYS A 87 24.96 0.80 8.75
C LYS A 87 24.05 0.63 9.98
N PRO A 88 22.76 0.25 9.81
CA PRO A 88 21.88 -0.01 10.93
C PRO A 88 22.18 -1.35 11.59
N ILE A 89 22.30 -1.36 12.92
CA ILE A 89 22.36 -2.60 13.72
C ILE A 89 21.01 -2.78 14.42
N LEU A 90 20.19 -3.71 13.95
CA LEU A 90 18.82 -3.89 14.44
C LEU A 90 18.82 -4.78 15.68
N GLY A 91 18.22 -4.30 16.76
CA GLY A 91 18.16 -5.00 18.03
C GLY A 91 16.98 -4.61 18.90
N VAL A 92 17.02 -5.10 20.13
CA VAL A 92 16.06 -4.79 21.21
C VAL A 92 16.79 -4.99 22.54
N GLU A 93 16.49 -4.16 23.53
CA GLU A 93 16.81 -4.49 24.92
C GLU A 93 15.61 -5.22 25.53
N ALA A 94 15.68 -6.55 25.56
CA ALA A 94 14.58 -7.40 25.99
C ALA A 94 14.50 -7.50 27.51
N TYR A 95 13.27 -7.59 28.05
CA TYR A 95 13.06 -7.99 29.44
C TYR A 95 12.97 -9.52 29.55
N VAL A 96 13.80 -10.14 30.38
CA VAL A 96 13.85 -11.59 30.61
C VAL A 96 13.29 -11.90 31.98
N ALA A 97 12.20 -12.68 32.03
CA ALA A 97 11.61 -13.11 33.29
C ALA A 97 12.59 -14.00 34.08
N PRO A 98 12.63 -13.92 35.43
CA PRO A 98 13.45 -14.81 36.26
C PRO A 98 13.06 -16.30 36.14
N GLY A 99 11.84 -16.57 35.68
CA GLY A 99 11.28 -17.91 35.48
C GLY A 99 10.39 -17.95 34.23
N ASP A 100 9.24 -18.60 34.32
CA ASP A 100 8.26 -18.63 33.22
C ASP A 100 7.71 -17.22 32.96
N ARG A 101 7.77 -16.75 31.70
CA ARG A 101 7.23 -15.44 31.30
C ARG A 101 5.74 -15.29 31.56
N LYS A 102 5.00 -16.40 31.69
CA LYS A 102 3.55 -16.45 31.98
C LYS A 102 3.23 -16.32 33.46
N ASP A 103 4.22 -16.45 34.34
CA ASP A 103 4.02 -16.21 35.78
C ASP A 103 3.88 -14.70 36.03
N ARG A 104 2.92 -14.35 36.90
CA ARG A 104 2.60 -12.98 37.33
C ARG A 104 2.87 -12.78 38.82
N THR A 105 3.58 -13.71 39.45
CA THR A 105 4.03 -13.60 40.84
C THR A 105 5.14 -12.56 40.94
N TYR A 106 5.00 -11.60 41.85
CA TYR A 106 6.01 -10.58 42.07
C TYR A 106 7.26 -11.21 42.71
N THR A 107 8.39 -11.11 42.03
CA THR A 107 9.66 -11.73 42.44
C THR A 107 10.59 -10.79 43.21
N GLY A 108 10.23 -9.51 43.36
CA GLY A 108 11.11 -8.48 43.91
C GLY A 108 12.07 -7.86 42.89
N VAL A 109 12.12 -8.39 41.66
CA VAL A 109 12.92 -7.84 40.56
C VAL A 109 12.21 -6.62 39.97
N SER A 110 12.93 -5.51 39.81
CA SER A 110 12.43 -4.31 39.16
C SER A 110 11.85 -4.64 37.78
N ASP A 111 10.77 -3.95 37.37
CA ASP A 111 10.08 -4.18 36.09
C ASP A 111 9.57 -5.62 35.83
N GLY A 112 9.72 -6.51 36.81
CA GLY A 112 9.36 -7.92 36.73
C GLY A 112 10.32 -8.78 35.89
N GLY A 113 11.47 -8.27 35.47
CA GLY A 113 12.45 -9.00 34.64
C GLY A 113 13.78 -8.27 34.49
N TYR A 114 14.78 -8.97 33.97
CA TYR A 114 16.14 -8.45 33.73
C TYR A 114 16.34 -8.00 32.30
N HIS A 115 17.18 -7.01 32.09
CA HIS A 115 17.50 -6.52 30.75
C HIS A 115 18.51 -7.43 30.04
N LEU A 116 18.35 -7.56 28.72
CA LEU A 116 19.24 -8.29 27.84
C LEU A 116 19.23 -7.65 26.45
N VAL A 117 20.37 -7.12 26.01
CA VAL A 117 20.51 -6.60 24.65
C VAL A 117 20.65 -7.75 23.67
N LEU A 118 19.80 -7.75 22.64
CA LEU A 118 19.80 -8.71 21.54
C LEU A 118 19.94 -7.98 20.21
N LEU A 119 20.89 -8.39 19.40
CA LEU A 119 21.17 -7.83 18.07
C LEU A 119 20.97 -8.90 16.99
N ALA A 120 20.30 -8.56 15.90
CA ALA A 120 20.15 -9.43 14.75
C ALA A 120 21.44 -9.42 13.91
N GLN A 121 22.17 -10.54 13.94
CA GLN A 121 23.37 -10.73 13.13
C GLN A 121 23.04 -10.93 11.64
N ASN A 122 21.90 -11.55 11.35
CA ASN A 122 21.51 -11.94 10.00
C ASN A 122 19.99 -12.08 9.90
N ARG A 123 19.51 -12.57 8.74
CA ARG A 123 18.09 -12.78 8.48
C ARG A 123 17.38 -13.65 9.54
N ALA A 124 18.00 -14.75 9.98
CA ALA A 124 17.42 -15.62 11.01
C ALA A 124 17.33 -14.89 12.36
N GLY A 125 18.34 -14.10 12.70
CA GLY A 125 18.30 -13.22 13.88
C GLY A 125 17.15 -12.22 13.81
N TRP A 126 16.96 -11.56 12.67
CA TRP A 126 15.86 -10.63 12.47
C TRP A 126 14.49 -11.29 12.68
N GLU A 127 14.26 -12.46 12.06
CA GLU A 127 13.01 -13.21 12.21
C GLU A 127 12.79 -13.68 13.66
N ASN A 128 13.86 -14.07 14.35
CA ASN A 128 13.80 -14.41 15.76
C ASN A 128 13.45 -13.18 16.63
N LEU A 129 13.97 -11.98 16.34
CA LEU A 129 13.57 -10.76 17.05
C LEU A 129 12.08 -10.45 16.87
N LEU A 130 11.55 -10.53 15.64
CA LEU A 130 10.13 -10.33 15.37
C LEU A 130 9.26 -11.23 16.24
N HIS A 131 9.64 -12.50 16.34
CA HIS A 131 8.91 -13.49 17.12
C HIS A 131 9.07 -13.26 18.64
N LEU A 132 10.28 -13.01 19.12
CA LEU A 132 10.57 -12.77 20.54
C LEU A 132 9.81 -11.55 21.06
N CYS A 133 9.87 -10.42 20.34
CA CYS A 133 9.16 -9.20 20.72
C CYS A 133 7.64 -9.37 20.65
N SER A 134 7.13 -10.16 19.70
CA SER A 134 5.71 -10.50 19.64
C SER A 134 5.28 -11.30 20.86
N GLU A 135 5.97 -12.40 21.18
CA GLU A 135 5.65 -13.26 22.32
C GLU A 135 5.75 -12.51 23.66
N ALA A 136 6.69 -11.57 23.77
CA ALA A 136 6.86 -10.73 24.95
C ALA A 136 5.57 -9.94 25.29
N TYR A 137 4.88 -9.40 24.28
CA TYR A 137 3.59 -8.72 24.45
C TYR A 137 2.40 -9.68 24.52
N LEU A 138 2.39 -10.73 23.70
CA LEU A 138 1.23 -11.61 23.57
C LEU A 138 1.06 -12.53 24.79
N THR A 139 2.15 -13.12 25.29
CA THR A 139 2.12 -14.14 26.35
C THR A 139 2.90 -13.71 27.61
N GLY A 140 3.91 -12.87 27.47
CA GLY A 140 4.85 -12.51 28.54
C GLY A 140 4.54 -11.23 29.33
N PHE A 141 3.54 -10.46 28.92
CA PHE A 141 3.30 -9.12 29.48
C PHE A 141 2.86 -9.16 30.95
N TYR A 142 3.65 -8.55 31.83
CA TYR A 142 3.30 -8.33 33.25
C TYR A 142 3.28 -6.83 33.57
N PHE A 143 4.41 -6.27 34.01
CA PHE A 143 4.63 -4.81 34.02
C PHE A 143 5.24 -4.33 32.71
N LYS A 144 6.14 -5.15 32.16
CA LYS A 144 6.81 -4.98 30.87
C LYS A 144 6.58 -6.21 29.98
N PRO A 145 6.79 -6.11 28.66
CA PRO A 145 6.75 -7.26 27.76
C PRO A 145 7.99 -8.14 28.00
N ARG A 146 7.82 -9.33 28.59
CA ARG A 146 8.94 -10.19 28.99
C ARG A 146 9.03 -11.47 28.15
N ILE A 147 10.24 -11.88 27.81
CA ILE A 147 10.56 -13.23 27.33
C ILE A 147 11.07 -14.09 28.48
N ASP A 148 11.45 -15.33 28.20
CA ASP A 148 12.09 -16.22 29.17
C ASP A 148 13.24 -17.01 28.52
N ARG A 149 14.00 -17.72 29.37
CA ARG A 149 15.12 -18.57 28.95
C ARG A 149 14.68 -19.71 28.01
N GLU A 150 13.47 -20.26 28.16
CA GLU A 150 12.96 -21.33 27.29
C GLU A 150 12.77 -20.82 25.86
N LEU A 151 12.10 -19.67 25.71
CA LEU A 151 11.85 -19.05 24.43
C LEU A 151 13.15 -18.58 23.77
N LEU A 152 14.05 -17.97 24.54
CA LEU A 152 15.38 -17.58 24.07
C LEU A 152 16.17 -18.77 23.54
N ALA A 153 16.20 -19.90 24.25
CA ALA A 153 16.92 -21.09 23.81
C ALA A 153 16.38 -21.67 22.49
N ARG A 154 15.08 -21.50 22.21
CA ARG A 154 14.46 -21.91 20.94
C ARG A 154 14.70 -20.94 19.78
N ARG A 155 15.04 -19.68 20.09
CA ARG A 155 15.08 -18.56 19.12
C ARG A 155 16.39 -17.78 19.18
N SER A 156 17.49 -18.42 19.58
CA SER A 156 18.80 -17.78 19.72
C SER A 156 19.62 -17.74 18.43
N GLU A 157 19.24 -18.48 17.39
CA GLU A 157 19.96 -18.53 16.12
C GLU A 157 20.05 -17.14 15.46
N GLY A 158 21.23 -16.79 14.96
CA GLY A 158 21.45 -15.50 14.30
C GLY A 158 21.36 -14.27 15.21
N LEU A 159 21.20 -14.45 16.53
CA LEU A 159 21.25 -13.37 17.51
C LEU A 159 22.63 -13.27 18.16
N ILE A 160 23.05 -12.05 18.45
CA ILE A 160 24.15 -11.70 19.35
C ILE A 160 23.53 -11.13 20.63
N ALA A 161 23.97 -11.62 21.79
CA ALA A 161 23.51 -11.19 23.10
C ALA A 161 24.61 -10.42 23.86
N ILE A 162 24.24 -9.31 24.48
CA ILE A 162 25.11 -8.47 25.32
C ILE A 162 24.44 -8.33 26.70
N ASN A 163 25.20 -8.63 27.77
CA ASN A 163 24.68 -8.69 29.14
C ASN A 163 25.79 -8.28 30.13
N GLY A 164 25.48 -7.57 31.21
CA GLY A 164 26.47 -7.15 32.22
C GLY A 164 26.25 -5.75 32.80
N HIS A 165 25.40 -4.93 32.18
CA HIS A 165 24.98 -3.64 32.74
C HIS A 165 24.05 -3.81 33.97
N LEU A 166 23.86 -2.75 34.75
CA LEU A 166 23.13 -2.80 36.03
C LEU A 166 21.68 -3.31 35.94
N GLY A 167 21.00 -3.16 34.80
CA GLY A 167 19.65 -3.68 34.61
C GLY A 167 19.58 -5.19 34.31
N SER A 168 20.74 -5.81 34.05
CA SER A 168 20.84 -7.21 33.65
C SER A 168 20.98 -8.17 34.84
N GLU A 169 20.66 -9.45 34.61
CA GLU A 169 20.77 -10.50 35.63
C GLU A 169 22.20 -10.65 36.16
N ILE A 170 23.19 -10.57 35.27
CA ILE A 170 24.62 -10.64 35.65
C ILE A 170 25.00 -9.40 36.46
N GLY A 171 24.62 -8.21 35.98
CA GLY A 171 24.91 -6.94 36.65
C GLY A 171 24.34 -6.86 38.07
N GLU A 172 23.08 -7.28 38.26
CA GLU A 172 22.44 -7.30 39.58
C GLU A 172 23.19 -8.22 40.56
N HIS A 173 23.48 -9.45 40.15
CA HIS A 173 24.21 -10.40 40.98
C HIS A 173 25.62 -9.90 41.33
N LEU A 174 26.33 -9.30 40.37
CA LEU A 174 27.65 -8.73 40.61
C LEU A 174 27.62 -7.50 41.53
N LEU A 175 26.58 -6.67 41.43
CA LEU A 175 26.42 -5.52 42.32
C LEU A 175 26.17 -5.98 43.76
N ILE A 176 25.26 -6.93 43.96
CA ILE A 176 24.98 -7.48 45.30
C ILE A 176 26.25 -8.15 45.85
N TYR A 177 27.00 -8.88 45.02
CA TYR A 177 28.29 -9.46 45.42
C TYR A 177 29.30 -8.38 45.86
N GLU A 178 29.46 -7.31 45.08
CA GLU A 178 30.35 -6.19 45.44
C GLU A 178 29.95 -5.51 46.75
N GLN A 179 28.65 -5.41 47.03
CA GLN A 179 28.14 -4.78 48.25
C GLN A 179 28.21 -5.68 49.50
N THR A 180 28.05 -6.99 49.33
CA THR A 180 27.85 -7.93 50.45
C THR A 180 28.99 -8.93 50.65
N GLY A 181 29.76 -9.21 49.61
CA GLY A 181 30.75 -10.29 49.57
C GLY A 181 30.16 -11.70 49.51
N ASP A 182 28.84 -11.86 49.29
CA ASP A 182 28.18 -13.17 49.28
C ASP A 182 28.62 -14.03 48.08
N PRO A 183 29.37 -15.13 48.28
CA PRO A 183 29.86 -15.96 47.19
C PRO A 183 28.75 -16.59 46.35
N LYS A 184 27.55 -16.78 46.91
CA LYS A 184 26.41 -17.31 46.16
C LYS A 184 26.00 -16.40 45.01
N ARG A 185 26.11 -15.08 45.19
CA ARG A 185 25.80 -14.11 44.13
C ARG A 185 26.81 -14.18 42.98
N TRP A 186 28.08 -14.38 43.28
CA TRP A 186 29.10 -14.64 42.27
C TRP A 186 28.80 -15.93 41.49
N GLU A 187 28.44 -17.01 42.18
CA GLU A 187 28.05 -18.29 41.55
C GLU A 187 26.84 -18.13 40.61
N GLN A 188 25.82 -17.38 41.02
CA GLN A 188 24.64 -17.10 40.18
C GLN A 188 24.99 -16.27 38.94
N ALA A 189 25.88 -15.28 39.08
CA ALA A 189 26.36 -14.50 37.95
C ALA A 189 27.13 -15.38 36.94
N LEU A 190 28.00 -16.28 37.43
CA LEU A 190 28.69 -17.26 36.59
C LEU A 190 27.73 -18.23 35.91
N GLU A 191 26.72 -18.73 36.62
CA GLU A 191 25.72 -19.64 36.06
C GLU A 191 24.94 -18.96 34.92
N SER A 192 24.51 -17.70 35.13
CA SER A 192 23.84 -16.92 34.09
C SER A 192 24.74 -16.70 32.88
N ALA A 193 25.99 -16.27 33.07
CA ALA A 193 26.94 -16.07 31.97
C ALA A 193 27.20 -17.36 31.18
N GLN A 194 27.39 -18.49 31.87
CA GLN A 194 27.59 -19.78 31.22
C GLN A 194 26.34 -20.26 30.49
N TRP A 195 25.15 -20.00 31.02
CA TRP A 195 23.89 -20.32 30.33
C TRP A 195 23.78 -19.54 29.02
N HIS A 196 24.00 -18.23 29.04
CA HIS A 196 23.98 -17.40 27.84
C HIS A 196 25.05 -17.84 26.83
N ALA A 197 26.28 -18.09 27.28
CA ALA A 197 27.36 -18.58 26.42
C ALA A 197 27.01 -19.89 25.69
N ARG A 198 26.32 -20.81 26.36
CA ARG A 198 25.82 -22.05 25.74
C ARG A 198 24.67 -21.78 24.76
N THR A 199 23.69 -20.99 25.17
CA THR A 199 22.49 -20.67 24.39
C THR A 199 22.80 -19.94 23.09
N PHE A 200 23.75 -19.00 23.13
CA PHE A 200 24.21 -18.24 21.98
C PHE A 200 25.51 -18.81 21.38
N SER A 201 25.86 -20.07 21.66
CA SER A 201 27.00 -20.71 21.02
C SER A 201 26.78 -20.86 19.51
N ASN A 202 27.83 -20.83 18.69
CA ASN A 202 27.72 -21.02 17.24
C ASN A 202 27.36 -22.46 16.82
N GLY A 203 27.09 -23.35 17.78
CA GLY A 203 26.79 -24.76 17.54
C GLY A 203 28.02 -25.61 17.17
N PRO A 204 27.89 -26.94 17.21
CA PRO A 204 28.95 -27.85 16.78
C PRO A 204 29.12 -27.77 15.25
N GLY A 205 30.29 -27.31 14.79
CA GLY A 205 30.62 -27.20 13.36
C GLY A 205 30.99 -25.79 12.89
N ALA A 206 30.75 -24.76 13.70
CA ALA A 206 31.32 -23.44 13.47
C ALA A 206 32.85 -23.52 13.64
N GLY A 207 33.59 -23.26 12.56
CA GLY A 207 35.06 -23.32 12.59
C GLY A 207 35.66 -22.38 13.63
N ASN A 208 36.93 -22.60 13.98
CA ASN A 208 37.68 -21.85 15.00
C ASN A 208 37.78 -20.32 14.77
N GLY A 209 37.21 -19.78 13.68
CA GLY A 209 37.16 -18.34 13.37
C GLY A 209 35.77 -17.72 13.42
N ALA A 210 34.73 -18.43 13.86
CA ALA A 210 33.38 -17.86 13.96
C ALA A 210 33.30 -16.80 15.07
N LEU A 211 32.72 -15.64 14.76
CA LEU A 211 32.57 -14.55 15.73
C LEU A 211 31.71 -15.03 16.92
N PRO A 212 32.10 -14.73 18.18
CA PRO A 212 31.24 -14.98 19.33
C PRO A 212 29.87 -14.32 19.19
N ARG A 213 28.84 -14.90 19.81
CA ARG A 213 27.49 -14.31 19.86
C ARG A 213 26.99 -14.03 21.28
N PHE A 214 27.86 -14.14 22.27
CA PHE A 214 27.60 -13.68 23.63
C PHE A 214 28.78 -12.86 24.12
N TYR A 215 28.50 -11.66 24.62
CA TYR A 215 29.48 -10.72 25.13
C TYR A 215 29.08 -10.23 26.52
N LEU A 216 30.08 -10.06 27.37
CA LEU A 216 29.90 -9.36 28.64
C LEU A 216 30.03 -7.85 28.43
N GLU A 217 29.06 -7.09 28.90
CA GLU A 217 29.00 -5.64 28.72
C GLU A 217 29.73 -4.88 29.82
N MET A 218 30.47 -3.84 29.46
CA MET A 218 30.95 -2.84 30.40
C MET A 218 30.42 -1.45 30.04
N GLN A 219 29.89 -0.75 31.02
CA GLN A 219 29.51 0.66 30.92
C GLN A 219 30.29 1.48 31.95
N HIS A 220 30.47 2.79 31.74
CA HIS A 220 31.19 3.65 32.68
C HIS A 220 30.51 5.02 32.83
N HIS A 221 29.70 5.19 33.88
CA HIS A 221 29.00 6.47 34.14
C HIS A 221 28.61 6.70 35.60
N ILE A 222 28.30 5.66 36.38
CA ILE A 222 27.96 5.78 37.81
C ILE A 222 28.76 4.82 38.66
N ARG A 223 28.88 5.14 39.95
CA ARG A 223 29.73 4.42 40.90
C ARG A 223 29.43 2.92 40.94
N GLU A 224 28.16 2.55 40.99
CA GLU A 224 27.68 1.17 41.08
C GLU A 224 28.03 0.36 39.82
N GLN A 225 27.83 0.95 38.64
CA GLN A 225 28.20 0.34 37.36
C GLN A 225 29.73 0.20 37.25
N ASN A 226 30.46 1.24 37.65
CA ASN A 226 31.93 1.25 37.59
C ASN A 226 32.53 0.20 38.56
N SER A 227 31.91 -0.02 39.72
CA SER A 227 32.41 -0.96 40.73
C SER A 227 32.31 -2.42 40.30
N ILE A 228 31.34 -2.77 39.45
CA ILE A 228 31.18 -4.15 38.97
C ILE A 228 32.08 -4.49 37.77
N ASN A 229 32.63 -3.52 37.05
CA ASN A 229 33.46 -3.77 35.86
C ASN A 229 34.70 -4.64 36.16
N LYS A 230 35.31 -4.51 37.35
CA LYS A 230 36.42 -5.40 37.77
C LYS A 230 36.01 -6.87 37.84
N HIS A 231 34.75 -7.14 38.22
CA HIS A 231 34.18 -8.48 38.32
C HIS A 231 33.79 -9.02 36.96
N ILE A 232 33.31 -8.16 36.06
CA ILE A 232 33.06 -8.49 34.65
C ILE A 232 34.37 -8.91 33.95
N ILE A 233 35.45 -8.14 34.16
CA ILE A 233 36.80 -8.46 33.66
C ILE A 233 37.30 -9.79 34.22
N ARG A 234 37.08 -10.04 35.52
CA ARG A 234 37.43 -11.32 36.14
C ARG A 234 36.66 -12.48 35.51
N MET A 235 35.35 -12.34 35.36
CA MET A 235 34.47 -13.34 34.77
C MET A 235 34.84 -13.66 33.32
N SER A 236 35.11 -12.63 32.52
CA SER A 236 35.61 -12.77 31.15
C SER A 236 36.85 -13.65 31.07
N LYS A 237 37.84 -13.43 31.95
CA LYS A 237 39.07 -14.23 32.00
C LYS A 237 38.83 -15.66 32.47
N GLU A 238 37.99 -15.85 33.48
CA GLU A 238 37.69 -17.19 34.03
C GLU A 238 36.90 -18.07 33.04
N LEU A 239 35.99 -17.46 32.26
CA LEU A 239 35.11 -18.18 31.33
C LEU A 239 35.58 -18.13 29.87
N GLY A 240 36.60 -17.33 29.55
CA GLY A 240 37.05 -17.10 28.17
C GLY A 240 36.00 -16.37 27.31
N LEU A 241 35.19 -15.50 27.92
CA LEU A 241 34.13 -14.76 27.23
C LEU A 241 34.63 -13.38 26.77
N PRO A 242 34.27 -12.92 25.57
CA PRO A 242 34.66 -11.61 25.10
C PRO A 242 33.87 -10.50 25.82
N ILE A 243 34.46 -9.32 25.89
CA ILE A 243 33.85 -8.12 26.47
C ILE A 243 33.52 -7.12 25.36
N VAL A 244 32.41 -6.40 25.51
CA VAL A 244 32.06 -5.22 24.71
C VAL A 244 31.78 -4.05 25.65
N CYS A 245 32.00 -2.82 25.19
CA CYS A 245 31.59 -1.64 25.94
C CYS A 245 30.50 -0.86 25.22
N ASP A 246 29.66 -0.19 26.01
CA ASP A 246 28.63 0.70 25.53
C ASP A 246 28.39 1.84 26.54
N ASN A 247 27.49 2.78 26.21
CA ASN A 247 27.13 3.91 27.03
C ASN A 247 25.63 4.02 27.33
N ASP A 248 24.80 3.09 26.82
CA ASP A 248 23.35 3.05 27.10
C ASP A 248 22.68 4.43 26.86
N SER A 249 22.90 4.94 25.64
CA SER A 249 22.61 6.35 25.35
C SER A 249 21.10 6.57 25.24
N HIS A 250 20.59 7.54 26.01
CA HIS A 250 19.17 7.91 26.06
C HIS A 250 18.88 9.29 25.45
N PHE A 251 19.90 10.13 25.27
CA PHE A 251 19.76 11.46 24.67
C PHE A 251 20.98 11.84 23.82
N LEU A 252 20.89 12.91 23.02
CA LEU A 252 21.84 13.13 21.92
C LEU A 252 23.16 13.74 22.38
N LYS A 253 23.09 14.79 23.22
CA LYS A 253 24.26 15.53 23.71
C LYS A 253 24.20 15.69 25.23
N SER A 254 25.34 15.89 25.87
CA SER A 254 25.40 16.16 27.31
C SER A 254 24.50 17.32 27.75
N GLU A 255 24.37 18.37 26.93
CA GLU A 255 23.51 19.53 27.18
C GLU A 255 22.00 19.21 27.17
N ASP A 256 21.58 18.10 26.56
CA ASP A 256 20.17 17.69 26.48
C ASP A 256 19.65 17.00 27.75
N HIS A 257 20.50 16.80 28.76
CA HIS A 257 20.13 16.10 30.00
C HIS A 257 18.93 16.72 30.72
N ASP A 258 18.83 18.05 30.83
CA ASP A 258 17.68 18.69 31.50
C ASP A 258 16.37 18.46 30.72
N ALA A 259 16.44 18.41 29.38
CA ALA A 259 15.29 18.12 28.53
C ALA A 259 14.87 16.65 28.64
N HIS A 260 15.83 15.71 28.62
CA HIS A 260 15.59 14.29 28.88
C HIS A 260 14.98 14.05 30.26
N ASP A 261 15.53 14.67 31.30
CA ASP A 261 14.99 14.59 32.66
C ASP A 261 13.56 15.15 32.74
N THR A 262 13.23 16.15 31.92
CA THR A 262 11.85 16.65 31.76
C THR A 262 10.96 15.61 31.09
N LEU A 263 11.42 14.95 30.02
CA LEU A 263 10.70 13.86 29.35
C LEU A 263 10.36 12.73 30.34
N VAL A 264 11.32 12.28 31.15
CA VAL A 264 11.09 11.24 32.17
C VAL A 264 10.04 11.69 33.19
N CYS A 265 10.07 12.96 33.62
CA CYS A 265 9.04 13.51 34.50
C CYS A 265 7.65 13.53 33.83
N ILE A 266 7.57 13.85 32.53
CA ILE A 266 6.33 13.80 31.76
C ILE A 266 5.76 12.38 31.78
N SER A 267 6.57 11.40 31.40
CA SER A 267 6.19 9.99 31.31
C SER A 267 5.75 9.39 32.64
N MET A 268 6.43 9.76 33.73
CA MET A 268 6.14 9.27 35.09
C MET A 268 5.03 10.05 35.80
N GLY A 269 4.49 11.11 35.18
CA GLY A 269 3.49 11.97 35.81
C GLY A 269 4.02 12.70 37.05
N LYS A 270 5.33 13.03 37.07
CA LYS A 270 6.01 13.72 38.17
C LYS A 270 6.40 15.15 37.79
N VAL A 271 6.84 15.92 38.79
CA VAL A 271 7.41 17.27 38.61
C VAL A 271 8.89 17.25 38.97
N LYS A 272 9.66 18.25 38.51
CA LYS A 272 11.12 18.30 38.72
C LYS A 272 11.54 18.30 40.19
N ASN A 273 10.70 18.89 41.05
CA ASN A 273 10.95 19.03 42.49
C ASN A 273 10.58 17.79 43.32
N ASP A 274 9.98 16.74 42.72
CA ASP A 274 9.76 15.48 43.43
C ASP A 274 11.11 14.82 43.74
N GLU A 275 11.40 14.57 45.02
CA GLU A 275 12.66 13.98 45.48
C GLU A 275 12.76 12.48 45.15
N ASN A 276 11.63 11.78 45.04
CA ASN A 276 11.57 10.33 44.82
C ASN A 276 11.38 9.95 43.35
N ARG A 277 11.57 10.91 42.43
CA ARG A 277 11.44 10.66 40.99
C ARG A 277 12.67 9.94 40.43
N LEU A 278 12.46 9.21 39.34
CA LEU A 278 13.55 8.63 38.55
C LEU A 278 14.42 9.75 37.94
N ARG A 279 15.74 9.56 37.99
CA ARG A 279 16.76 10.47 37.45
C ARG A 279 17.84 9.65 36.75
N TYR A 280 18.07 9.94 35.48
CA TYR A 280 19.15 9.32 34.72
C TYR A 280 20.46 10.12 34.90
N PRO A 281 21.63 9.45 34.83
CA PRO A 281 22.93 10.11 34.83
C PRO A 281 23.11 11.08 33.64
N GLN A 282 23.89 12.14 33.85
CA GLN A 282 24.24 13.12 32.80
C GLN A 282 25.08 12.54 31.65
N GLU A 283 25.70 11.39 31.89
CA GLU A 283 26.64 10.76 30.98
C GLU A 283 25.99 9.90 29.88
N LEU A 284 24.67 9.67 29.92
CA LEU A 284 23.96 8.79 28.98
C LEU A 284 23.60 9.48 27.64
N TYR A 285 24.52 10.28 27.11
CA TYR A 285 24.41 10.85 25.77
C TYR A 285 25.19 10.06 24.72
N VAL A 286 24.91 10.32 23.44
CA VAL A 286 25.66 9.74 22.32
C VAL A 286 27.09 10.31 22.26
N LYS A 287 28.01 9.64 22.96
CA LYS A 287 29.45 9.96 23.00
C LYS A 287 30.13 9.70 21.66
N GLY A 288 31.19 10.46 21.36
CA GLY A 288 32.00 10.26 20.15
C GLY A 288 32.95 9.06 20.24
N PRO A 289 33.43 8.50 19.12
CA PRO A 289 34.38 7.38 19.13
C PRO A 289 35.66 7.62 19.93
N GLN A 290 36.24 8.81 19.78
CA GLN A 290 37.45 9.19 20.51
C GLN A 290 37.19 9.23 22.02
N GLU A 291 36.08 9.84 22.43
CA GLU A 291 35.67 9.95 23.83
C GLU A 291 35.47 8.58 24.49
N MET A 292 34.76 7.67 23.82
CA MET A 292 34.56 6.29 24.31
C MET A 292 35.88 5.53 24.43
N ARG A 293 36.73 5.63 23.40
CA ARG A 293 38.04 4.95 23.41
C ARG A 293 38.94 5.48 24.51
N GLU A 294 39.08 6.80 24.64
CA GLU A 294 39.89 7.43 25.68
C GLU A 294 39.40 7.06 27.08
N LEU A 295 38.07 7.06 27.30
CA LEU A 295 37.47 6.65 28.56
C LEU A 295 37.84 5.21 28.92
N PHE A 296 37.52 4.24 28.06
CA PHE A 296 37.73 2.84 28.37
C PHE A 296 39.20 2.43 28.38
N GLU A 297 40.03 3.03 27.53
CA GLU A 297 41.47 2.81 27.53
C GLU A 297 42.14 3.37 28.79
N ARG A 298 41.74 4.56 29.25
CA ARG A 298 42.27 5.18 30.47
C ARG A 298 41.90 4.35 31.70
N GLU A 299 40.64 3.95 31.82
CA GLU A 299 40.12 3.28 33.03
C GLU A 299 40.46 1.78 33.07
N TYR A 300 40.57 1.12 31.92
CA TYR A 300 40.71 -0.35 31.83
C TYR A 300 41.89 -0.83 30.99
N GLY A 301 42.67 0.05 30.36
CA GLY A 301 43.86 -0.31 29.59
C GLY A 301 43.53 -1.16 28.36
N GLN A 302 44.29 -2.24 28.15
CA GLN A 302 44.17 -3.07 26.96
C GLN A 302 42.79 -3.72 26.80
N ILE A 303 42.16 -4.17 27.90
CA ILE A 303 40.84 -4.81 27.81
C ILE A 303 39.75 -3.79 27.47
N GLY A 304 39.92 -2.52 27.87
CA GLY A 304 39.04 -1.44 27.45
C GLY A 304 39.14 -1.13 25.95
N ARG A 305 40.37 -1.14 25.40
CA ARG A 305 40.57 -1.05 23.94
C ARG A 305 39.91 -2.21 23.19
N GLU A 306 40.10 -3.44 23.68
CA GLU A 306 39.47 -4.63 23.10
C GLU A 306 37.94 -4.55 23.13
N ALA A 307 37.37 -4.06 24.24
CA ALA A 307 35.93 -3.85 24.37
C ALA A 307 35.40 -2.88 23.29
N CYS A 308 36.13 -1.79 23.02
CA CYS A 308 35.80 -0.85 21.95
C CYS A 308 35.92 -1.49 20.57
N ASP A 309 36.98 -2.27 20.32
CA ASP A 309 37.18 -2.95 19.04
C ASP A 309 36.08 -4.00 18.77
N ASN A 310 35.59 -4.67 19.81
CA ASN A 310 34.47 -5.61 19.71
C ASN A 310 33.17 -4.92 19.26
N THR A 311 32.96 -3.63 19.55
CA THR A 311 31.78 -2.90 19.02
C THR A 311 31.75 -2.90 17.50
N ILE A 312 32.90 -2.66 16.86
CA ILE A 312 33.05 -2.65 15.41
C ILE A 312 32.95 -4.07 14.85
N ARG A 313 33.58 -5.06 15.48
CA ARG A 313 33.48 -6.47 15.04
C ARG A 313 32.03 -6.97 15.03
N ILE A 314 31.25 -6.62 16.06
CA ILE A 314 29.82 -6.94 16.14
C ILE A 314 29.07 -6.20 15.02
N ALA A 315 29.28 -4.89 14.88
CA ALA A 315 28.63 -4.09 13.84
C ALA A 315 28.91 -4.62 12.42
N ASP A 316 30.15 -5.03 12.14
CA ASP A 316 30.56 -5.62 10.86
C ASP A 316 29.87 -6.96 10.60
N ALA A 317 29.69 -7.79 11.62
CA ALA A 317 29.04 -9.08 11.50
C ALA A 317 27.51 -9.00 11.37
N CYS A 318 26.87 -7.94 11.87
CA CYS A 318 25.43 -7.73 11.74
C CYS A 318 25.06 -7.27 10.33
N ASN A 319 24.48 -8.17 9.53
CA ASN A 319 24.12 -7.95 8.13
C ASN A 319 22.67 -8.37 7.89
N VAL A 320 21.74 -7.47 8.25
CA VAL A 320 20.31 -7.62 7.99
C VAL A 320 19.92 -6.73 6.81
N GLU A 321 19.32 -7.33 5.79
CA GLU A 321 18.65 -6.60 4.71
C GLU A 321 17.14 -6.80 4.86
N LEU A 322 16.40 -5.69 4.97
CA LEU A 322 14.95 -5.74 5.04
C LEU A 322 14.35 -6.02 3.66
N PRO A 323 13.31 -6.87 3.56
CA PRO A 323 12.68 -7.26 2.30
C PRO A 323 11.72 -6.16 1.81
N LEU A 324 12.24 -4.95 1.61
CA LEU A 324 11.46 -3.80 1.16
C LEU A 324 10.85 -4.09 -0.22
N GLY A 325 9.56 -3.79 -0.38
CA GLY A 325 8.84 -4.01 -1.64
C GLY A 325 8.46 -5.46 -1.95
N VAL A 326 8.76 -6.43 -1.08
CA VAL A 326 8.28 -7.82 -1.22
C VAL A 326 6.80 -7.88 -0.82
N SER A 327 5.91 -8.23 -1.75
CA SER A 327 4.49 -8.38 -1.43
C SER A 327 4.26 -9.56 -0.48
N ASN A 328 3.56 -9.28 0.62
CA ASN A 328 3.02 -10.25 1.58
C ASN A 328 1.48 -10.25 1.53
N SER A 329 0.89 -9.87 0.38
CA SER A 329 -0.56 -9.88 0.20
C SER A 329 -1.13 -11.28 0.44
N PRO A 330 -2.33 -11.40 1.03
CA PRO A 330 -2.94 -12.70 1.28
C PRO A 330 -3.09 -13.49 -0.02
N MET A 331 -2.56 -14.70 0.02
CA MET A 331 -2.63 -15.66 -1.07
C MET A 331 -3.94 -16.44 -0.93
N VAL A 332 -4.81 -16.31 -1.92
CA VAL A 332 -6.14 -16.94 -1.92
C VAL A 332 -6.34 -17.74 -3.19
N ARG A 333 -7.19 -18.76 -3.10
CA ARG A 333 -7.70 -19.53 -4.23
C ARG A 333 -9.21 -19.56 -4.18
N ILE A 334 -9.83 -19.80 -5.32
CA ILE A 334 -11.27 -19.85 -5.45
C ILE A 334 -11.64 -21.04 -6.32
N GLU A 335 -12.58 -21.83 -5.85
CA GLU A 335 -13.18 -22.87 -6.68
C GLU A 335 -14.20 -22.18 -7.60
N VAL A 336 -13.88 -22.09 -8.89
CA VAL A 336 -14.75 -21.41 -9.86
C VAL A 336 -15.95 -22.32 -10.15
N PRO A 337 -17.18 -21.91 -9.80
CA PRO A 337 -18.36 -22.73 -10.06
C PRO A 337 -18.58 -22.88 -11.57
N SER A 338 -19.08 -24.05 -12.00
CA SER A 338 -19.45 -24.22 -13.41
C SER A 338 -20.61 -23.29 -13.76
N ALA A 339 -20.60 -22.72 -14.96
CA ALA A 339 -21.65 -21.80 -15.41
C ALA A 339 -23.07 -22.43 -15.30
N ALA A 340 -23.19 -23.75 -15.46
CA ALA A 340 -24.44 -24.48 -15.35
C ALA A 340 -24.98 -24.61 -13.91
N SER A 341 -24.12 -24.46 -12.90
CA SER A 341 -24.47 -24.54 -11.47
C SER A 341 -24.92 -23.22 -10.85
N LEU A 342 -24.77 -22.12 -11.60
CA LEU A 342 -25.15 -20.78 -11.16
C LEU A 342 -26.65 -20.54 -11.36
N PRO A 343 -27.34 -19.89 -10.40
CA PRO A 343 -28.73 -19.54 -10.56
C PRO A 343 -28.90 -18.56 -11.72
N ARG A 344 -29.98 -18.71 -12.50
CA ARG A 344 -30.29 -17.79 -13.59
C ARG A 344 -31.12 -16.61 -13.07
N HIS A 345 -30.91 -15.43 -13.64
CA HIS A 345 -31.65 -14.22 -13.26
C HIS A 345 -33.13 -14.27 -13.66
N ASP A 346 -33.48 -15.12 -14.64
CA ASP A 346 -34.83 -15.36 -15.13
C ASP A 346 -35.53 -16.52 -14.41
N ASP A 347 -34.92 -17.10 -13.36
CA ASP A 347 -35.54 -18.15 -12.56
C ASP A 347 -36.80 -17.61 -11.86
N PRO A 348 -37.98 -18.25 -12.05
CA PRO A 348 -39.22 -17.84 -11.40
C PRO A 348 -39.13 -17.72 -9.87
N ALA A 349 -38.20 -18.44 -9.22
CA ALA A 349 -37.98 -18.39 -7.78
C ALA A 349 -37.60 -16.98 -7.27
N PHE A 350 -37.01 -16.12 -8.11
CA PHE A 350 -36.66 -14.75 -7.74
C PHE A 350 -37.74 -13.72 -8.09
N GLY A 351 -38.75 -14.09 -8.89
CA GLY A 351 -39.84 -13.17 -9.25
C GLY A 351 -39.38 -11.84 -9.90
N GLY A 352 -38.22 -11.84 -10.57
CA GLY A 352 -37.59 -10.65 -11.14
C GLY A 352 -36.76 -9.81 -10.16
N ASP A 353 -36.63 -10.22 -8.90
CA ASP A 353 -35.76 -9.58 -7.91
C ASP A 353 -34.29 -9.90 -8.20
N LEU A 354 -33.65 -9.00 -8.94
CA LEU A 354 -32.23 -9.12 -9.29
C LEU A 354 -31.31 -9.03 -8.07
N THR A 355 -31.70 -8.37 -6.98
CA THR A 355 -30.89 -8.30 -5.76
C THR A 355 -30.89 -9.66 -5.06
N ALA A 356 -32.07 -10.27 -4.90
CA ALA A 356 -32.17 -11.62 -4.35
C ALA A 356 -31.44 -12.66 -5.22
N TRP A 357 -31.56 -12.56 -6.55
CA TRP A 357 -30.81 -13.40 -7.48
C TRP A 357 -29.30 -13.21 -7.33
N TYR A 358 -28.80 -11.97 -7.35
CA TYR A 358 -27.37 -11.71 -7.30
C TYR A 358 -26.75 -12.15 -5.97
N LYS A 359 -27.50 -12.06 -4.86
CA LYS A 359 -27.12 -12.66 -3.57
C LYS A 359 -26.98 -14.18 -3.68
N ALA A 360 -27.94 -14.86 -4.31
CA ALA A 360 -27.87 -16.31 -4.54
C ALA A 360 -26.77 -16.71 -5.54
N TYR A 361 -26.45 -15.84 -6.51
CA TYR A 361 -25.35 -16.03 -7.45
C TYR A 361 -24.00 -15.91 -6.74
N CYS A 362 -23.81 -14.85 -5.96
CA CYS A 362 -22.60 -14.59 -5.18
C CYS A 362 -22.32 -15.70 -4.16
N SER A 363 -23.34 -16.33 -3.57
CA SER A 363 -23.16 -17.40 -2.57
C SER A 363 -22.60 -18.71 -3.13
N LYS A 364 -22.49 -18.85 -4.46
CA LYS A 364 -21.84 -19.98 -5.13
C LYS A 364 -20.32 -19.86 -5.23
N PHE A 365 -19.77 -18.69 -4.92
CA PHE A 365 -18.34 -18.42 -4.97
C PHE A 365 -17.77 -18.49 -3.55
N GLU A 366 -16.76 -19.35 -3.35
CA GLU A 366 -16.11 -19.51 -2.06
C GLU A 366 -14.61 -19.24 -2.19
N LEU A 367 -14.18 -18.08 -1.71
CA LEU A 367 -12.77 -17.73 -1.60
C LEU A 367 -12.15 -18.45 -0.39
N ARG A 368 -11.00 -19.10 -0.57
CA ARG A 368 -10.29 -19.84 0.48
C ARG A 368 -8.82 -19.39 0.54
N PRO A 369 -8.27 -19.03 1.71
CA PRO A 369 -6.84 -18.79 1.83
C PRO A 369 -6.05 -20.09 1.71
N PHE A 370 -4.78 -19.97 1.33
CA PHE A 370 -3.86 -21.10 1.43
C PHE A 370 -3.49 -21.37 2.89
N ALA A 371 -3.54 -22.65 3.29
CA ALA A 371 -3.20 -23.07 4.66
C ALA A 371 -1.67 -23.13 4.92
N LYS A 372 -0.88 -23.15 3.85
CA LYS A 372 0.59 -23.17 3.85
C LYS A 372 1.08 -22.32 2.69
N GLN A 373 2.37 -22.01 2.67
CA GLN A 373 2.97 -21.31 1.54
C GLN A 373 2.78 -22.16 0.25
N PRO A 374 2.07 -21.64 -0.77
CA PRO A 374 1.78 -22.39 -1.99
C PRO A 374 3.00 -22.50 -2.88
N THR A 375 3.00 -23.54 -3.74
CA THR A 375 4.04 -23.68 -4.77
C THR A 375 3.84 -22.65 -5.90
N PRO A 376 4.88 -22.37 -6.71
CA PRO A 376 4.74 -21.51 -7.88
C PRO A 376 3.61 -21.93 -8.84
N GLU A 377 3.38 -23.24 -9.00
CA GLU A 377 2.32 -23.79 -9.84
C GLU A 377 0.93 -23.50 -9.25
N GLU A 378 0.74 -23.71 -7.94
CA GLU A 378 -0.51 -23.39 -7.24
C GLU A 378 -0.82 -21.89 -7.31
N LEU A 379 0.20 -21.03 -7.33
CA LEU A 379 0.05 -19.59 -7.49
C LEU A 379 -0.45 -19.19 -8.87
N ILE A 380 0.08 -19.81 -9.93
CA ILE A 380 -0.35 -19.58 -11.30
C ILE A 380 -1.82 -20.00 -11.45
N GLU A 381 -2.16 -21.20 -10.96
CA GLU A 381 -3.54 -21.70 -10.99
C GLU A 381 -4.49 -20.80 -10.19
N ALA A 382 -4.12 -20.41 -8.97
CA ALA A 382 -4.93 -19.53 -8.15
C ALA A 382 -5.14 -18.16 -8.79
N LYS A 383 -4.13 -17.63 -9.48
CA LYS A 383 -4.27 -16.38 -10.25
C LYS A 383 -5.34 -16.53 -11.34
N GLU A 384 -5.24 -17.57 -12.16
CA GLU A 384 -6.20 -17.82 -13.25
C GLU A 384 -7.63 -17.98 -12.71
N GLN A 385 -7.79 -18.74 -11.62
CA GLN A 385 -9.06 -18.92 -10.94
C GLN A 385 -9.61 -17.60 -10.38
N CYS A 386 -8.77 -16.76 -9.77
CA CYS A 386 -9.17 -15.46 -9.24
C CYS A 386 -9.61 -14.51 -10.37
N ASP A 387 -8.86 -14.45 -11.47
CA ASP A 387 -9.20 -13.62 -12.63
C ASP A 387 -10.55 -14.06 -13.24
N GLN A 388 -10.76 -15.37 -13.37
CA GLN A 388 -12.00 -15.93 -13.88
C GLN A 388 -13.19 -15.65 -12.94
N ALA A 389 -13.04 -15.88 -11.64
CA ALA A 389 -14.10 -15.64 -10.67
C ALA A 389 -14.47 -14.16 -10.59
N LEU A 390 -13.48 -13.26 -10.57
CA LEU A 390 -13.71 -11.82 -10.55
C LEU A 390 -14.51 -11.36 -11.77
N ARG A 391 -14.15 -11.86 -12.95
CA ARG A 391 -14.90 -11.62 -14.19
C ARG A 391 -16.33 -12.14 -14.08
N MET A 392 -16.55 -13.37 -13.64
CA MET A 392 -17.90 -13.94 -13.53
C MET A 392 -18.79 -13.19 -12.53
N LEU A 393 -18.23 -12.74 -11.40
CA LEU A 393 -18.91 -11.91 -10.43
C LEU A 393 -19.24 -10.53 -11.00
N ALA A 394 -18.28 -9.86 -11.64
CA ALA A 394 -18.49 -8.55 -12.22
C ALA A 394 -19.54 -8.56 -13.36
N VAL A 395 -19.56 -9.60 -14.18
CA VAL A 395 -20.57 -9.79 -15.24
C VAL A 395 -21.96 -10.04 -14.65
N GLY A 396 -22.07 -10.90 -13.65
CA GLY A 396 -23.32 -11.09 -12.91
C GLY A 396 -23.79 -9.79 -12.25
N GLY A 397 -22.85 -9.03 -11.69
CA GLY A 397 -23.06 -7.72 -11.10
C GLY A 397 -23.52 -6.67 -12.11
N PHE A 398 -23.03 -6.73 -13.35
CA PHE A 398 -23.48 -5.86 -14.42
C PHE A 398 -24.97 -6.11 -14.74
N VAL A 399 -25.39 -7.38 -14.81
CA VAL A 399 -26.81 -7.75 -14.95
C VAL A 399 -27.63 -7.30 -13.75
N TRP A 400 -27.10 -7.45 -12.53
CA TRP A 400 -27.75 -6.96 -11.32
C TRP A 400 -28.00 -5.45 -11.36
N ARG A 401 -27.00 -4.66 -11.77
CA ARG A 401 -27.07 -3.19 -11.84
C ARG A 401 -27.98 -2.69 -12.97
N TYR A 402 -27.85 -3.23 -14.17
CA TYR A 402 -28.47 -2.68 -15.39
C TYR A 402 -29.58 -3.54 -16.01
N GLY A 403 -29.86 -4.71 -15.46
CA GLY A 403 -30.86 -5.65 -15.98
C GLY A 403 -30.32 -6.61 -17.05
N PRO A 404 -31.13 -7.62 -17.41
CA PRO A 404 -30.72 -8.71 -18.31
C PRO A 404 -30.51 -8.28 -19.77
N ASP A 405 -31.27 -7.28 -20.23
CA ASP A 405 -31.16 -6.76 -21.60
C ASP A 405 -29.81 -6.06 -21.84
N ALA A 406 -29.24 -5.46 -20.79
CA ALA A 406 -27.89 -4.90 -20.80
C ALA A 406 -26.79 -5.98 -20.77
N GLY A 407 -27.12 -7.24 -20.48
CA GLY A 407 -26.18 -8.37 -20.46
C GLY A 407 -26.26 -9.32 -21.66
N SER A 408 -27.21 -9.11 -22.58
CA SER A 408 -27.60 -10.10 -23.61
C SER A 408 -26.71 -10.13 -24.88
N THR A 409 -25.84 -9.14 -25.10
CA THR A 409 -24.77 -9.25 -26.10
C THR A 409 -23.58 -9.93 -25.45
N ALA A 410 -23.45 -11.23 -25.71
CA ALA A 410 -22.44 -12.11 -25.12
C ALA A 410 -21.06 -11.45 -25.07
N LEU A 411 -20.53 -11.30 -23.86
CA LEU A 411 -19.10 -11.22 -23.62
C LEU A 411 -18.46 -12.42 -24.31
N GLY A 412 -17.58 -12.16 -25.28
CA GLY A 412 -16.93 -13.20 -26.07
C GLY A 412 -16.45 -14.33 -25.16
N SER A 413 -16.93 -15.54 -25.42
CA SER A 413 -16.41 -16.73 -24.76
C SER A 413 -14.89 -16.77 -24.95
N PRO A 414 -14.10 -17.20 -23.94
CA PRO A 414 -12.70 -17.48 -24.18
C PRO A 414 -12.64 -18.54 -25.29
N ALA A 415 -11.85 -18.28 -26.32
CA ALA A 415 -11.48 -19.32 -27.27
C ALA A 415 -10.74 -20.41 -26.48
N VAL A 416 -11.45 -21.47 -26.10
CA VAL A 416 -10.81 -22.73 -25.74
C VAL A 416 -10.07 -23.19 -27.01
N PRO A 417 -8.75 -23.44 -26.96
CA PRO A 417 -8.05 -23.99 -28.10
C PRO A 417 -8.71 -25.32 -28.47
N ALA A 418 -9.29 -25.39 -29.67
CA ALA A 418 -9.80 -26.63 -30.22
C ALA A 418 -8.62 -27.58 -30.47
N GLY A 419 -8.40 -28.49 -29.53
CA GLY A 419 -7.32 -29.46 -29.63
C GLY A 419 -7.37 -30.48 -28.51
N LEU A 420 -8.44 -31.30 -28.47
CA LEU A 420 -8.46 -32.69 -27.98
C LEU A 420 -9.90 -33.21 -28.03
N ALA A 421 -10.36 -33.53 -29.24
CA ALA A 421 -11.49 -34.44 -29.43
C ALA A 421 -10.99 -35.73 -30.07
N SER A 422 -11.29 -36.84 -29.40
CA SER A 422 -11.47 -38.20 -29.91
C SER A 422 -10.33 -38.82 -30.72
N GLY A 423 -9.50 -39.59 -30.03
CA GLY A 423 -8.68 -40.66 -30.60
C GLY A 423 -8.56 -41.79 -29.60
N GLY A 424 -9.63 -42.56 -29.39
CA GLY A 424 -9.54 -43.79 -28.60
C GLY A 424 -8.91 -44.92 -29.42
N PRO A 425 -8.12 -45.81 -28.78
CA PRO A 425 -8.04 -47.19 -29.22
C PRO A 425 -8.76 -48.09 -28.21
N ALA A 426 -9.65 -48.89 -28.81
CA ALA A 426 -10.26 -50.13 -28.36
C ALA A 426 -9.82 -50.75 -27.02
N VAL A 427 -10.82 -51.05 -26.19
CA VAL A 427 -10.75 -52.12 -25.18
C VAL A 427 -11.13 -53.45 -25.84
N PRO A 428 -10.34 -54.52 -25.69
CA PRO A 428 -10.88 -55.86 -25.68
C PRO A 428 -11.18 -56.30 -24.25
N ALA A 429 -12.35 -56.92 -24.10
CA ALA A 429 -12.88 -57.49 -22.88
C ALA A 429 -12.01 -58.61 -22.31
N GLY A 430 -12.02 -58.75 -20.98
CA GLY A 430 -11.67 -60.02 -20.35
C GLY A 430 -11.16 -59.94 -18.91
N LEU A 431 -11.98 -60.53 -18.03
CA LEU A 431 -11.61 -61.24 -16.80
C LEU A 431 -11.63 -60.51 -15.46
N ARG A 432 -12.20 -61.27 -14.51
CA ARG A 432 -12.47 -61.02 -13.09
C ARG A 432 -11.22 -61.23 -12.23
N GLU A 433 -11.43 -61.04 -10.93
CA GLU A 433 -10.57 -61.33 -9.75
C GLU A 433 -9.76 -60.10 -9.32
N GLY A 434 -9.69 -59.72 -8.05
CA GLY A 434 -9.92 -60.47 -6.82
C GLY A 434 -8.71 -60.26 -5.93
N ASP A 435 -8.94 -59.67 -4.76
CA ASP A 435 -8.15 -59.74 -3.52
C ASP A 435 -6.61 -59.76 -3.49
N SER A 436 -6.14 -59.02 -2.49
CA SER A 436 -5.04 -59.36 -1.55
C SER A 436 -3.61 -58.88 -1.83
N ASN A 437 -3.11 -58.19 -0.79
CA ASN A 437 -1.79 -58.32 -0.16
C ASN A 437 -0.54 -58.48 -1.05
N LEU A 438 0.40 -57.53 -0.90
CA LEU A 438 1.73 -57.77 -0.28
C LEU A 438 2.64 -56.52 -0.43
N LYS A 439 3.03 -55.94 0.71
CA LYS A 439 4.33 -55.26 0.90
C LYS A 439 5.44 -56.32 0.98
N PRO A 440 6.72 -55.97 1.22
CA PRO A 440 7.66 -55.08 0.51
C PRO A 440 9.03 -55.80 0.30
N ARG A 441 10.04 -55.13 -0.29
CA ARG A 441 11.53 -55.30 -0.15
C ARG A 441 12.24 -55.19 -1.52
N SER A 442 13.50 -54.82 -1.69
CA SER A 442 14.51 -54.07 -0.92
C SER A 442 15.84 -54.15 -1.72
N ILE A 443 16.56 -53.02 -1.86
CA ILE A 443 18.05 -52.85 -1.84
C ILE A 443 18.88 -53.15 -3.13
N THR A 444 19.87 -52.25 -3.31
CA THR A 444 21.19 -52.29 -4.00
C THR A 444 21.23 -51.72 -5.42
N ALA A 445 21.81 -50.54 -5.69
CA ALA A 445 23.20 -50.03 -5.57
C ALA A 445 24.11 -50.40 -6.76
N SER A 446 24.45 -49.40 -7.60
CA SER A 446 25.74 -49.27 -8.32
C SER A 446 25.79 -47.96 -9.13
N GLU A 447 26.79 -47.12 -8.84
CA GLU A 447 27.43 -46.15 -9.76
C GLU A 447 28.60 -46.85 -10.52
N PRO A 448 29.40 -46.23 -11.45
CA PRO A 448 29.45 -44.83 -11.93
C PRO A 448 29.69 -44.63 -13.47
N ALA A 449 29.75 -43.34 -13.84
CA ALA A 449 30.52 -42.71 -14.94
C ALA A 449 29.92 -42.59 -16.36
N GLY A 450 29.95 -41.36 -16.89
CA GLY A 450 29.87 -41.10 -18.35
C GLY A 450 29.29 -39.74 -18.74
N SER A 451 30.18 -38.79 -19.06
CA SER A 451 29.92 -37.46 -19.62
C SER A 451 29.08 -37.45 -20.91
N ALA A 452 28.08 -36.57 -21.01
CA ALA A 452 27.68 -35.84 -22.22
C ALA A 452 26.51 -34.89 -21.91
N GLY A 453 26.71 -33.58 -22.01
CA GLY A 453 25.61 -32.61 -22.03
C GLY A 453 24.92 -32.58 -23.39
N PRO A 454 23.60 -32.31 -23.43
CA PRO A 454 23.03 -31.56 -24.56
C PRO A 454 21.91 -30.59 -24.06
N PRO A 455 21.11 -29.94 -24.93
CA PRO A 455 21.32 -28.55 -25.34
C PRO A 455 20.19 -27.61 -24.85
N LYS A 456 20.48 -26.30 -24.86
CA LYS A 456 19.47 -25.24 -24.75
C LYS A 456 18.56 -25.29 -25.99
N GLY A 457 17.28 -25.58 -25.79
CA GLY A 457 16.24 -25.49 -26.81
C GLY A 457 14.94 -25.04 -26.17
N THR A 458 14.63 -23.75 -26.30
CA THR A 458 13.39 -23.11 -25.85
C THR A 458 12.26 -23.51 -26.81
N ILE A 459 11.18 -24.07 -26.28
CA ILE A 459 9.92 -24.27 -27.00
C ILE A 459 9.19 -22.92 -27.00
N SER A 460 9.42 -22.13 -28.04
CA SER A 460 8.54 -21.04 -28.44
C SER A 460 8.28 -21.21 -29.92
N GLN A 461 7.19 -21.89 -30.25
CA GLN A 461 6.55 -21.89 -31.56
C GLN A 461 5.24 -22.69 -31.43
N LEU A 462 4.11 -21.98 -31.46
CA LEU A 462 2.86 -22.32 -32.18
C LEU A 462 1.70 -21.43 -31.70
N LEU A 463 1.51 -20.28 -32.34
CA LEU A 463 0.24 -19.68 -32.85
C LEU A 463 0.47 -18.18 -33.20
N PRO A 464 -0.14 -17.63 -34.27
CA PRO A 464 0.33 -16.39 -34.91
C PRO A 464 -0.23 -15.10 -34.29
N ASN A 465 0.62 -14.35 -33.58
CA ASN A 465 0.37 -12.97 -33.16
C ASN A 465 0.60 -11.99 -34.31
N ARG A 466 -0.47 -11.36 -34.82
CA ARG A 466 -0.39 -10.33 -35.89
C ARG A 466 0.11 -8.95 -35.42
N MET A 467 0.34 -8.74 -34.11
CA MET A 467 0.87 -7.48 -33.57
C MET A 467 2.34 -7.54 -33.10
N GLU A 468 2.96 -8.73 -33.03
CA GLU A 468 4.35 -8.85 -32.53
C GLU A 468 5.43 -8.65 -33.61
N SER A 469 5.08 -8.63 -34.89
CA SER A 469 6.08 -8.51 -35.97
C SER A 469 6.67 -7.11 -36.18
N PHE A 470 6.25 -6.10 -35.40
CA PHE A 470 6.74 -4.72 -35.56
C PHE A 470 7.58 -4.20 -34.38
N ARG A 471 7.69 -4.94 -33.27
CA ARG A 471 8.47 -4.50 -32.10
C ARG A 471 9.98 -4.75 -32.18
N SER A 472 10.47 -5.35 -33.27
CA SER A 472 11.88 -5.80 -33.35
C SER A 472 12.66 -5.39 -34.61
N ARG A 473 12.18 -4.39 -35.37
CA ARG A 473 12.97 -3.74 -36.42
C ARG A 473 12.92 -2.21 -36.27
N PRO A 474 14.07 -1.51 -36.26
CA PRO A 474 14.07 -0.07 -36.41
C PRO A 474 13.47 0.27 -37.78
N LEU A 475 12.39 1.05 -37.80
CA LEU A 475 11.86 1.62 -39.03
C LEU A 475 12.86 2.68 -39.53
N PRO A 476 13.18 2.75 -40.83
CA PRO A 476 14.10 3.73 -41.37
C PRO A 476 13.39 5.09 -41.55
N LEU A 477 12.77 5.64 -40.51
CA LEU A 477 12.13 6.98 -40.52
C LEU A 477 13.14 8.12 -40.28
N VAL A 478 14.44 7.85 -40.46
CA VAL A 478 15.61 8.62 -39.99
C VAL A 478 15.74 10.04 -40.61
N GLY A 479 14.77 10.52 -41.38
CA GLY A 479 14.82 11.86 -41.98
C GLY A 479 13.58 12.74 -41.82
N PHE A 480 12.40 12.20 -41.47
CA PHE A 480 11.13 12.88 -41.78
C PHE A 480 10.39 13.50 -40.59
N VAL A 481 10.59 12.98 -39.38
CA VAL A 481 10.07 13.63 -38.18
C VAL A 481 11.13 14.64 -37.75
N ALA A 482 10.94 15.92 -38.08
CA ALA A 482 11.77 16.97 -37.51
C ALA A 482 11.77 16.74 -35.99
N ARG A 483 12.96 16.40 -35.47
CA ARG A 483 13.21 16.10 -34.06
C ARG A 483 12.46 17.13 -33.23
N ASN A 484 11.77 16.68 -32.18
CA ASN A 484 11.40 17.57 -31.10
C ASN A 484 12.63 18.43 -30.80
N PRO A 485 12.59 19.78 -30.96
CA PRO A 485 13.77 20.61 -30.77
C PRO A 485 14.33 20.54 -29.33
N TYR A 486 13.62 19.85 -28.43
CA TYR A 486 13.97 19.60 -27.03
C TYR A 486 14.15 18.09 -26.74
N PRO A 487 15.29 17.47 -27.13
CA PRO A 487 15.50 16.03 -27.02
C PRO A 487 15.75 15.50 -25.60
N ASP A 488 16.08 16.36 -24.62
CA ASP A 488 16.57 15.95 -23.30
C ASP A 488 15.57 16.15 -22.13
N GLY A 489 14.28 16.32 -22.44
CA GLY A 489 13.26 16.53 -21.39
C GLY A 489 13.27 17.93 -20.76
N GLU A 490 14.16 18.83 -21.21
CA GLU A 490 14.07 20.26 -20.94
C GLU A 490 12.98 20.88 -21.83
N LEU A 491 11.79 21.10 -21.27
CA LEU A 491 10.77 21.93 -21.93
C LEU A 491 11.36 23.34 -22.15
N GLY A 492 11.51 23.76 -23.40
CA GLY A 492 11.71 25.18 -23.72
C GLY A 492 10.60 26.03 -23.10
N PRO A 493 10.82 27.34 -22.90
CA PRO A 493 9.84 28.19 -22.22
C PRO A 493 8.48 28.09 -22.93
N ALA A 494 7.48 27.61 -22.21
CA ALA A 494 6.10 27.54 -22.69
C ALA A 494 5.67 28.94 -23.12
N LEU A 495 5.16 29.08 -24.35
CA LEU A 495 4.79 30.40 -24.87
C LEU A 495 3.58 30.98 -24.14
N ASP A 496 2.61 30.14 -23.75
CA ASP A 496 1.46 30.50 -22.93
C ASP A 496 0.72 29.24 -22.43
N LEU A 497 0.06 29.34 -21.28
CA LEU A 497 -0.88 28.32 -20.77
C LEU A 497 -2.30 28.81 -21.08
N ILE A 498 -2.95 28.25 -22.09
CA ILE A 498 -4.30 28.66 -22.47
C ILE A 498 -5.29 27.81 -21.67
N LEU A 499 -5.97 28.44 -20.70
CA LEU A 499 -7.08 27.84 -19.97
C LEU A 499 -8.37 28.03 -20.77
N THR A 500 -9.03 26.94 -21.12
CA THR A 500 -10.39 26.96 -21.70
C THR A 500 -11.46 26.93 -20.60
N GLN A 501 -12.73 27.10 -20.98
CA GLN A 501 -13.85 27.33 -20.04
C GLN A 501 -14.12 26.18 -19.04
N ARG A 502 -13.48 25.00 -19.20
CA ARG A 502 -13.46 23.89 -18.23
C ARG A 502 -12.10 23.66 -17.55
N ASP A 503 -11.20 24.63 -17.58
CA ASP A 503 -9.85 24.58 -16.99
C ASP A 503 -8.97 23.42 -17.53
N LEU A 504 -9.14 23.03 -18.80
CA LEU A 504 -8.20 22.10 -19.45
C LEU A 504 -6.94 22.86 -19.87
N PRO A 505 -5.74 22.52 -19.36
CA PRO A 505 -4.50 23.19 -19.71
C PRO A 505 -4.01 22.69 -21.07
N HIS A 506 -3.98 23.58 -22.06
CA HIS A 506 -3.34 23.32 -23.35
C HIS A 506 -1.93 23.91 -23.33
N LEU A 507 -0.92 23.05 -23.53
CA LEU A 507 0.48 23.44 -23.56
C LEU A 507 0.96 23.47 -25.01
N GLU A 508 1.25 24.66 -25.51
CA GLU A 508 1.71 24.84 -26.88
C GLU A 508 3.23 25.09 -26.93
N LEU A 509 3.93 24.20 -27.64
CA LEU A 509 5.33 24.32 -28.03
C LEU A 509 5.45 24.73 -29.52
N PRO A 510 6.28 25.73 -29.87
CA PRO A 510 6.57 26.09 -31.25
C PRO A 510 7.02 24.90 -32.09
N LEU A 511 6.48 24.78 -33.31
CA LEU A 511 6.89 23.79 -34.32
C LEU A 511 6.72 22.32 -33.90
N ALA A 512 6.09 22.04 -32.75
CA ALA A 512 5.78 20.68 -32.34
C ALA A 512 4.70 20.07 -33.25
N THR A 513 4.73 18.75 -33.37
CA THR A 513 3.66 17.99 -34.02
C THR A 513 2.62 17.62 -32.98
N TYR A 514 1.35 17.83 -33.30
CA TYR A 514 0.22 17.55 -32.41
C TYR A 514 -0.67 16.49 -33.02
N PHE A 515 -1.17 15.59 -32.18
CA PHE A 515 -2.38 14.84 -32.44
C PHE A 515 -3.54 15.59 -31.79
N VAL A 516 -4.57 15.93 -32.58
CA VAL A 516 -5.71 16.73 -32.15
C VAL A 516 -7.01 15.99 -32.46
N SER A 517 -7.98 16.07 -31.54
CA SER A 517 -9.30 15.47 -31.69
C SER A 517 -10.40 16.37 -31.15
N TRP A 518 -11.53 16.46 -31.84
CA TRP A 518 -12.72 17.18 -31.34
C TRP A 518 -14.01 16.58 -31.90
N ARG A 519 -15.12 16.83 -31.21
CA ARG A 519 -16.42 16.24 -31.51
C ARG A 519 -17.44 17.26 -32.02
N THR A 520 -18.44 16.77 -32.73
CA THR A 520 -19.65 17.53 -33.04
C THR A 520 -20.47 17.77 -31.78
N GLN A 521 -21.31 18.80 -31.79
CA GLN A 521 -22.28 19.03 -30.71
C GLN A 521 -23.23 17.83 -30.58
N PRO A 522 -23.68 17.47 -29.36
CA PRO A 522 -24.61 16.38 -29.16
C PRO A 522 -25.84 16.47 -30.09
N GLY A 523 -26.07 15.42 -30.90
CA GLY A 523 -27.17 15.36 -31.86
C GLY A 523 -26.87 15.91 -33.25
N ARG A 524 -25.64 16.34 -33.53
CA ARG A 524 -25.17 16.69 -34.89
C ARG A 524 -24.30 15.54 -35.41
N ILE A 525 -24.73 14.88 -36.48
CA ILE A 525 -23.97 13.84 -37.17
C ILE A 525 -23.69 14.33 -38.59
N LEU A 526 -22.45 14.15 -39.04
CA LEU A 526 -21.99 14.48 -40.39
C LEU A 526 -22.46 13.39 -41.37
N CYS A 527 -23.08 13.81 -42.47
CA CYS A 527 -23.30 12.92 -43.61
C CYS A 527 -22.00 12.78 -44.44
N ALA A 528 -22.06 11.97 -45.51
CA ALA A 528 -20.93 11.76 -46.41
C ALA A 528 -20.37 13.07 -47.02
N ASP A 529 -21.26 13.98 -47.43
CA ASP A 529 -20.89 15.27 -48.02
C ASP A 529 -20.28 16.22 -46.97
N ASP A 530 -20.81 16.17 -45.74
CA ASP A 530 -20.27 16.90 -44.60
C ASP A 530 -18.85 16.41 -44.26
N CYS A 531 -18.64 15.09 -44.18
CA CYS A 531 -17.33 14.51 -43.91
C CYS A 531 -16.31 14.91 -44.99
N SER A 532 -16.74 14.95 -46.25
CA SER A 532 -15.92 15.42 -47.38
C SER A 532 -15.54 16.89 -47.23
N SER A 533 -16.50 17.72 -46.85
CA SER A 533 -16.31 19.16 -46.62
C SER A 533 -15.37 19.44 -45.43
N VAL A 534 -15.49 18.66 -44.35
CA VAL A 534 -14.63 18.75 -43.18
C VAL A 534 -13.20 18.29 -43.51
N LEU A 535 -13.05 17.18 -44.25
CA LEU A 535 -11.73 16.71 -44.66
C LEU A 535 -11.03 17.72 -45.58
N SER A 536 -11.78 18.34 -46.49
CA SER A 536 -11.28 19.44 -47.32
C SER A 536 -10.82 20.63 -46.46
N ALA A 537 -11.59 20.99 -45.42
CA ALA A 537 -11.24 22.07 -44.50
C ALA A 537 -9.94 21.78 -43.70
N LEU A 538 -9.74 20.54 -43.24
CA LEU A 538 -8.53 20.11 -42.53
C LEU A 538 -7.28 20.22 -43.40
N ARG A 539 -7.43 19.96 -44.70
CA ARG A 539 -6.34 20.01 -45.69
C ARG A 539 -6.13 21.38 -46.31
N HIS A 540 -7.06 22.31 -46.12
CA HIS A 540 -7.06 23.61 -46.81
C HIS A 540 -5.80 24.43 -46.54
N PHE A 541 -5.26 24.35 -45.32
CA PHE A 541 -4.07 25.11 -44.91
C PHE A 541 -2.77 24.29 -44.95
N ASP A 542 -2.80 23.09 -45.53
CA ASP A 542 -1.62 22.24 -45.67
C ASP A 542 -0.59 22.89 -46.60
N ASN A 543 0.64 23.06 -46.11
CA ASN A 543 1.76 23.80 -46.73
C ASN A 543 1.64 25.33 -46.78
N GLU A 544 0.61 25.91 -46.15
CA GLU A 544 0.48 27.37 -46.02
C GLU A 544 0.62 27.84 -44.57
N ARG A 545 -0.20 27.32 -43.66
CA ARG A 545 -0.19 27.69 -42.23
C ARG A 545 0.18 26.52 -41.31
N CYS A 546 0.09 25.31 -41.84
CA CYS A 546 0.45 24.09 -41.11
C CYS A 546 0.87 23.01 -42.10
N ARG A 547 1.48 21.95 -41.58
CA ARG A 547 1.72 20.71 -42.28
C ARG A 547 0.81 19.62 -41.71
N VAL A 548 -0.01 19.00 -42.55
CA VAL A 548 -0.92 17.91 -42.17
C VAL A 548 -0.26 16.57 -42.49
N TYR A 549 -0.15 15.70 -41.49
CA TYR A 549 0.44 14.37 -41.66
C TYR A 549 -0.62 13.29 -41.86
N ALA A 550 -1.72 13.37 -41.10
CA ALA A 550 -2.88 12.50 -41.28
C ALA A 550 -4.15 13.16 -40.72
N ALA A 551 -5.30 12.77 -41.24
CA ALA A 551 -6.60 13.18 -40.73
C ALA A 551 -7.62 12.05 -40.94
N CYS A 552 -8.57 11.91 -40.03
CA CYS A 552 -9.73 11.04 -40.20
C CYS A 552 -10.97 11.79 -39.72
N VAL A 553 -11.99 11.90 -40.59
CA VAL A 553 -13.26 12.52 -40.25
C VAL A 553 -14.31 11.45 -40.03
N MET A 554 -14.73 11.29 -38.78
CA MET A 554 -15.77 10.38 -38.34
C MET A 554 -17.13 11.11 -38.33
N PRO A 555 -18.27 10.39 -38.34
CA PRO A 555 -19.59 11.03 -38.36
C PRO A 555 -19.86 11.96 -37.17
N ASP A 556 -19.21 11.77 -36.02
CA ASP A 556 -19.40 12.55 -34.79
C ASP A 556 -18.12 13.23 -34.29
N HIS A 557 -16.97 13.03 -34.93
CA HIS A 557 -15.70 13.60 -34.48
C HIS A 557 -14.60 13.62 -35.55
N VAL A 558 -13.48 14.28 -35.26
CA VAL A 558 -12.32 14.38 -36.15
C VAL A 558 -11.06 14.00 -35.39
N HIS A 559 -10.14 13.30 -36.06
CA HIS A 559 -8.76 13.14 -35.63
C HIS A 559 -7.82 13.80 -36.63
N TRP A 560 -6.80 14.51 -36.14
CA TRP A 560 -5.92 15.34 -36.97
C TRP A 560 -4.49 15.34 -36.43
N ILE A 561 -3.53 14.86 -37.22
CA ILE A 561 -2.10 14.97 -36.93
C ILE A 561 -1.54 16.13 -37.75
N VAL A 562 -1.14 17.19 -37.05
CA VAL A 562 -0.77 18.47 -37.65
C VAL A 562 0.43 19.09 -36.96
N ARG A 563 1.26 19.80 -37.72
CA ARG A 563 2.31 20.68 -37.21
C ARG A 563 2.03 22.11 -37.68
N PRO A 564 1.77 23.07 -36.78
CA PRO A 564 1.69 24.48 -37.15
C PRO A 564 3.02 24.99 -37.74
N HIS A 565 2.97 25.91 -38.71
CA HIS A 565 4.16 26.64 -39.15
C HIS A 565 4.58 27.71 -38.15
N GLU A 566 5.80 28.22 -38.30
CA GLU A 566 6.33 29.27 -37.42
C GLU A 566 5.40 30.49 -37.39
N GLY A 567 5.05 30.95 -36.18
CA GLY A 567 4.15 32.10 -35.97
C GLY A 567 2.66 31.82 -36.09
N VAL A 568 2.23 30.56 -36.28
CA VAL A 568 0.81 30.15 -36.29
C VAL A 568 0.52 29.30 -35.06
N SER A 569 -0.52 29.65 -34.29
CA SER A 569 -0.92 28.83 -33.14
C SER A 569 -1.84 27.67 -33.52
N LEU A 570 -1.78 26.58 -32.75
CA LEU A 570 -2.66 25.43 -32.89
C LEU A 570 -4.13 25.81 -32.66
N ALA A 571 -4.38 26.63 -31.64
CA ALA A 571 -5.74 27.09 -31.31
C ALA A 571 -6.36 27.90 -32.46
N GLU A 572 -5.59 28.77 -33.12
CA GLU A 572 -6.03 29.52 -34.30
C GLU A 572 -6.35 28.61 -35.49
N LEU A 573 -5.55 27.57 -35.71
CA LEU A 573 -5.76 26.58 -36.76
C LEU A 573 -7.05 25.78 -36.53
N VAL A 574 -7.21 25.19 -35.34
CA VAL A 574 -8.40 24.42 -34.96
C VAL A 574 -9.65 25.30 -35.05
N THR A 575 -9.58 26.55 -34.57
CA THR A 575 -10.70 27.49 -34.66
C THR A 575 -11.05 27.81 -36.12
N SER A 576 -10.06 28.03 -36.97
CA SER A 576 -10.27 28.30 -38.41
C SER A 576 -10.99 27.14 -39.09
N VAL A 577 -10.51 25.90 -38.85
CA VAL A 577 -11.10 24.68 -39.43
C VAL A 577 -12.52 24.47 -38.93
N LYS A 578 -12.75 24.58 -37.61
CA LYS A 578 -14.09 24.44 -37.01
C LYS A 578 -15.07 25.47 -37.56
N GLN A 579 -14.67 26.73 -37.72
CA GLN A 579 -15.55 27.77 -38.26
C GLN A 579 -15.87 27.55 -39.74
N PHE A 580 -14.88 27.19 -40.56
CA PHE A 580 -15.09 26.95 -41.98
C PHE A 580 -16.04 25.76 -42.22
N SER A 581 -15.76 24.63 -41.57
CA SER A 581 -16.60 23.43 -41.68
C SER A 581 -18.00 23.63 -41.10
N ALA A 582 -18.15 24.34 -39.97
CA ALA A 582 -19.47 24.66 -39.43
C ALA A 582 -20.28 25.58 -40.37
N ARG A 583 -19.64 26.50 -41.10
CA ARG A 583 -20.31 27.36 -42.09
C ARG A 583 -20.76 26.56 -43.31
N ALA A 584 -19.91 25.65 -43.80
CA ALA A 584 -20.26 24.75 -44.90
C ALA A 584 -21.48 23.90 -44.53
N TYR A 585 -21.41 23.20 -43.40
CA TYR A 585 -22.51 22.39 -42.84
C TYR A 585 -23.80 23.20 -42.67
N ASN A 586 -23.74 24.36 -42.01
CA ASN A 586 -24.94 25.18 -41.77
C ASN A 586 -25.57 25.70 -43.07
N LYS A 587 -24.77 25.99 -44.09
CA LYS A 587 -25.26 26.43 -45.40
C LYS A 587 -25.98 25.30 -46.12
N GLU A 588 -25.43 24.10 -46.07
CA GLU A 588 -25.97 22.90 -46.74
C GLU A 588 -27.25 22.39 -46.06
N HIS A 589 -27.23 22.28 -44.73
CA HIS A 589 -28.37 21.81 -43.93
C HIS A 589 -29.36 22.91 -43.55
N GLN A 590 -29.16 24.14 -44.02
CA GLN A 590 -29.97 25.33 -43.70
C GLN A 590 -30.14 25.58 -42.18
N THR A 591 -29.15 25.19 -41.37
CA THR A 591 -29.18 25.37 -39.91
C THR A 591 -28.40 26.60 -39.46
N LYS A 592 -28.60 27.00 -38.19
CA LYS A 592 -27.82 28.04 -37.51
C LYS A 592 -27.28 27.47 -36.20
N GLY A 593 -26.11 27.94 -35.76
CA GLY A 593 -25.46 27.51 -34.51
C GLY A 593 -24.10 26.84 -34.72
N SER A 594 -23.49 26.37 -33.64
CA SER A 594 -22.22 25.65 -33.71
C SER A 594 -22.43 24.21 -34.17
N LEU A 595 -21.60 23.75 -35.11
CA LEU A 595 -21.49 22.32 -35.45
C LEU A 595 -20.63 21.57 -34.42
N TRP A 596 -19.56 22.20 -33.98
CA TRP A 596 -18.53 21.58 -33.14
C TRP A 596 -18.68 21.96 -31.67
N GLU A 597 -18.19 21.11 -30.80
CA GLU A 597 -17.86 21.49 -29.43
C GLU A 597 -16.80 22.60 -29.45
N SER A 598 -16.87 23.51 -28.48
CA SER A 598 -15.87 24.58 -28.33
C SER A 598 -14.48 24.00 -28.07
N GLU A 599 -14.42 22.94 -27.26
CA GLU A 599 -13.18 22.30 -26.80
C GLU A 599 -12.60 21.32 -27.82
N HIS A 600 -11.31 21.04 -27.69
CA HIS A 600 -10.59 20.00 -28.42
C HIS A 600 -9.61 19.34 -27.46
N PHE A 601 -9.20 18.12 -27.76
CA PHE A 601 -8.11 17.42 -27.07
C PHE A 601 -6.89 17.45 -27.98
N ASP A 602 -5.72 17.74 -27.42
CA ASP A 602 -4.46 17.68 -28.14
C ASP A 602 -3.36 17.00 -27.32
N HIS A 603 -2.43 16.38 -28.03
CA HIS A 603 -1.24 15.76 -27.47
C HIS A 603 -0.03 16.09 -28.34
N ILE A 604 1.05 16.56 -27.70
CA ILE A 604 2.35 16.71 -28.35
C ILE A 604 2.89 15.33 -28.69
N VAL A 605 3.22 15.11 -29.97
CA VAL A 605 3.88 13.89 -30.45
C VAL A 605 5.37 14.00 -30.16
N ARG A 606 5.85 13.20 -29.20
CA ARG A 606 7.18 13.36 -28.59
C ARG A 606 8.31 12.68 -29.37
N ASP A 607 8.00 11.56 -30.03
CA ASP A 607 8.96 10.72 -30.75
C ASP A 607 8.27 9.94 -31.89
N GLU A 608 9.07 9.17 -32.63
CA GLU A 608 8.60 8.36 -33.77
C GLU A 608 7.64 7.23 -33.37
N ASN A 609 7.77 6.67 -32.16
CA ASN A 609 6.87 5.62 -31.68
C ASN A 609 5.50 6.21 -31.33
N TRP A 610 5.47 7.39 -30.72
CA TRP A 610 4.25 8.17 -30.50
C TRP A 610 3.61 8.56 -31.83
N PHE A 611 4.41 9.01 -32.80
CA PHE A 611 3.90 9.35 -34.13
C PHE A 611 3.26 8.14 -34.81
N ALA A 612 3.94 6.99 -34.83
CA ALA A 612 3.41 5.74 -35.38
C ALA A 612 2.13 5.29 -34.66
N LYS A 613 2.10 5.36 -33.32
CA LYS A 613 0.91 5.04 -32.52
C LYS A 613 -0.29 5.89 -32.91
N TYR A 614 -0.13 7.21 -32.99
CA TYR A 614 -1.25 8.10 -33.36
C TYR A 614 -1.63 7.97 -34.83
N LEU A 615 -0.67 7.72 -35.73
CA LEU A 615 -0.96 7.47 -37.13
C LEU A 615 -1.84 6.22 -37.31
N TRP A 616 -1.49 5.10 -36.66
CA TRP A 616 -2.33 3.90 -36.67
C TRP A 616 -3.67 4.14 -36.02
N TYR A 617 -3.72 4.89 -34.91
CA TYR A 617 -4.98 5.28 -34.29
C TYR A 617 -5.90 6.06 -35.25
N VAL A 618 -5.35 6.98 -36.06
CA VAL A 618 -6.11 7.73 -37.07
C VAL A 618 -6.61 6.82 -38.20
N VAL A 619 -5.76 5.90 -38.67
CA VAL A 619 -6.06 5.03 -39.82
C VAL A 619 -7.03 3.90 -39.46
N ASP A 620 -6.87 3.30 -38.28
CA ASP A 620 -7.68 2.15 -37.83
C ASP A 620 -8.98 2.57 -37.15
N ASN A 621 -9.15 3.85 -36.80
CA ASN A 621 -10.34 4.34 -36.11
C ASN A 621 -11.67 3.94 -36.79
N PRO A 622 -11.81 4.04 -38.13
CA PRO A 622 -13.02 3.62 -38.82
C PRO A 622 -13.30 2.12 -38.70
N VAL A 623 -12.26 1.29 -38.61
CA VAL A 623 -12.36 -0.17 -38.42
C VAL A 623 -12.73 -0.48 -36.97
N GLU A 624 -12.06 0.14 -36.00
CA GLU A 624 -12.38 -0.01 -34.57
C GLU A 624 -13.81 0.46 -34.25
N SER A 625 -14.30 1.46 -34.98
CA SER A 625 -15.67 1.98 -34.87
C SER A 625 -16.70 1.19 -35.68
N ASN A 626 -16.31 0.07 -36.31
CA ASN A 626 -17.15 -0.76 -37.17
C ASN A 626 -17.85 0.00 -38.32
N LEU A 627 -17.25 1.10 -38.81
CA LEU A 627 -17.76 1.82 -39.99
C LEU A 627 -17.37 1.12 -41.29
N ILE A 628 -16.24 0.42 -41.27
CA ILE A 628 -15.72 -0.37 -42.40
C ILE A 628 -15.10 -1.68 -41.89
N GLU A 629 -15.08 -2.70 -42.74
CA GLU A 629 -14.42 -3.97 -42.47
C GLU A 629 -12.89 -3.83 -42.49
N PRO A 630 -12.14 -4.68 -41.74
CA PRO A 630 -10.68 -4.68 -41.78
C PRO A 630 -10.12 -4.84 -43.20
N GLY A 631 -9.33 -3.86 -43.65
CA GLY A 631 -8.74 -3.81 -44.99
C GLY A 631 -9.58 -3.09 -46.05
N ALA A 632 -10.79 -2.63 -45.72
CA ALA A 632 -11.54 -1.69 -46.56
C ALA A 632 -10.99 -0.26 -46.42
N THR A 633 -11.19 0.57 -47.44
CA THR A 633 -10.73 1.97 -47.45
C THR A 633 -11.84 2.87 -46.93
N TYR A 634 -11.55 3.71 -45.93
CA TYR A 634 -12.47 4.74 -45.47
C TYR A 634 -12.25 6.04 -46.26
N PRO A 635 -13.26 6.56 -47.00
CA PRO A 635 -13.05 7.70 -47.91
C PRO A 635 -12.61 9.00 -47.23
N TRP A 636 -12.88 9.14 -45.93
CA TRP A 636 -12.58 10.37 -45.18
C TRP A 636 -11.34 10.25 -44.28
N THR A 637 -10.46 9.30 -44.60
CA THR A 637 -9.10 9.21 -44.04
C THR A 637 -8.10 9.75 -45.06
N PHE A 638 -7.25 10.66 -44.63
CA PHE A 638 -6.11 11.19 -45.40
C PHE A 638 -4.82 10.87 -44.66
N VAL A 639 -3.83 10.36 -45.40
CA VAL A 639 -2.45 10.22 -44.93
C VAL A 639 -1.56 10.89 -45.96
N HIS A 640 -0.67 11.77 -45.51
CA HIS A 640 0.19 12.52 -46.41
C HIS A 640 1.15 11.57 -47.17
N PRO A 641 1.35 11.73 -48.50
CA PRO A 641 2.19 10.83 -49.32
C PRO A 641 3.59 10.57 -48.76
N ASP A 642 4.25 11.61 -48.24
CA ASP A 642 5.56 11.49 -47.59
C ASP A 642 5.60 10.58 -46.34
N VAL A 643 4.44 10.23 -45.76
CA VAL A 643 4.30 9.28 -44.65
C VAL A 643 4.05 7.86 -45.18
N VAL A 644 3.41 7.73 -46.35
CA VAL A 644 3.02 6.45 -46.97
C VAL A 644 4.23 5.72 -47.57
N GLY A 645 5.30 6.44 -47.97
CA GLY A 645 6.49 5.87 -48.60
C GLY A 645 7.38 4.98 -47.71
N ASP A 646 7.31 5.11 -46.38
CA ASP A 646 8.27 4.52 -45.45
C ASP A 646 7.68 3.53 -44.41
N LEU A 647 6.40 3.16 -44.52
CA LEU A 647 5.72 2.27 -43.56
C LEU A 647 5.22 0.96 -44.20
N PRO A 648 5.72 -0.22 -43.77
CA PRO A 648 5.20 -1.50 -44.25
C PRO A 648 3.76 -1.72 -43.73
N GLY A 649 2.79 -1.84 -44.65
CA GLY A 649 1.42 -2.24 -44.31
C GLY A 649 0.36 -1.13 -44.31
N VAL A 650 0.73 0.12 -44.57
CA VAL A 650 -0.25 1.17 -44.91
C VAL A 650 -0.71 0.93 -46.35
N PRO A 651 -2.02 0.79 -46.65
CA PRO A 651 -2.48 0.54 -48.01
C PRO A 651 -2.03 1.68 -48.95
N GLU A 652 -1.33 1.35 -50.05
CA GLU A 652 -0.89 2.29 -51.11
C GLU A 652 -2.03 3.18 -51.65
N HIS A 653 -3.29 2.78 -51.43
CA HIS A 653 -4.50 3.41 -51.94
C HIS A 653 -4.96 4.63 -51.10
N ALA A 654 -4.40 4.86 -49.91
CA ALA A 654 -4.71 6.01 -49.05
C ALA A 654 -4.08 7.33 -49.53
N ALA A 655 -3.20 7.28 -50.55
CA ALA A 655 -2.37 8.41 -50.95
C ALA A 655 -3.00 9.37 -51.97
N ASP A 656 -3.90 8.93 -52.86
CA ASP A 656 -4.60 9.80 -53.82
C ASP A 656 -5.65 9.02 -54.63
N ARG A 657 -6.96 9.25 -54.44
CA ARG A 657 -8.04 9.08 -55.45
C ARG A 657 -9.27 9.94 -55.14
N SER A 658 -9.87 10.51 -56.19
CA SER A 658 -11.14 11.23 -56.24
C SER A 658 -12.31 10.49 -55.56
N ILE A 659 -13.13 11.26 -54.83
CA ILE A 659 -14.32 10.85 -54.06
C ILE A 659 -15.32 10.08 -54.95
N PRO A 660 -15.77 8.86 -54.58
CA PRO A 660 -16.91 8.22 -55.23
C PRO A 660 -18.24 8.74 -54.66
N GLU A 661 -19.17 9.11 -55.55
CA GLU A 661 -20.59 9.36 -55.25
C GLU A 661 -21.29 8.05 -54.84
N GLU A 662 -22.18 8.15 -53.85
CA GLU A 662 -23.13 7.14 -53.35
C GLU A 662 -22.65 6.13 -52.28
N ALA A 663 -22.97 6.45 -51.01
CA ALA A 663 -23.17 5.47 -49.93
C ALA A 663 -24.52 5.72 -49.24
N ALA A 664 -25.29 4.64 -49.06
CA ALA A 664 -26.71 4.63 -48.67
C ALA A 664 -27.00 5.08 -47.22
N PRO A 665 -28.21 5.59 -46.90
CA PRO A 665 -28.50 6.19 -45.60
C PRO A 665 -28.90 5.17 -44.51
N PRO A 666 -28.49 5.34 -43.23
CA PRO A 666 -28.90 4.43 -42.16
C PRO A 666 -30.11 4.94 -41.35
N LYS A 667 -30.90 4.00 -40.83
CA LYS A 667 -32.20 4.16 -40.15
C LYS A 667 -32.12 4.67 -38.69
N THR A 668 -33.26 5.16 -38.21
CA THR A 668 -33.66 6.05 -37.08
C THR A 668 -33.02 5.94 -35.68
N ASP A 669 -33.16 7.03 -34.91
CA ASP A 669 -32.25 7.59 -33.86
C ASP A 669 -32.60 7.26 -32.38
N GLY A 670 -33.66 6.48 -32.10
CA GLY A 670 -34.15 6.25 -30.74
C GLY A 670 -33.41 5.17 -29.93
N ASP A 671 -33.07 4.04 -30.58
CA ASP A 671 -32.42 2.90 -29.91
C ASP A 671 -30.91 3.08 -29.75
N ARG A 672 -30.25 3.88 -30.60
CA ARG A 672 -28.78 4.03 -30.61
C ARG A 672 -28.21 4.59 -29.32
N ARG A 673 -28.89 5.54 -28.66
CA ARG A 673 -28.38 6.22 -27.45
C ARG A 673 -28.27 5.28 -26.24
N ALA A 674 -29.27 4.42 -26.06
CA ALA A 674 -29.28 3.43 -24.98
C ALA A 674 -28.24 2.31 -25.22
N THR A 675 -28.08 1.88 -26.48
CA THR A 675 -27.06 0.89 -26.87
C THR A 675 -25.64 1.46 -26.71
N GLN A 676 -25.40 2.71 -27.12
CA GLN A 676 -24.09 3.36 -27.03
C GLN A 676 -23.62 3.56 -25.58
N GLU A 677 -24.50 3.92 -24.65
CA GLU A 677 -24.14 4.01 -23.23
C GLU A 677 -23.86 2.63 -22.59
N ALA A 678 -24.65 1.61 -22.94
CA ALA A 678 -24.42 0.24 -22.47
C ALA A 678 -23.07 -0.31 -22.97
N ASP A 679 -22.70 0.02 -24.20
CA ASP A 679 -21.43 -0.40 -24.80
C ASP A 679 -20.24 0.32 -24.16
N VAL A 680 -20.35 1.61 -23.81
CA VAL A 680 -19.31 2.34 -23.06
C VAL A 680 -19.09 1.73 -21.66
N ARG A 681 -20.17 1.42 -20.94
CA ARG A 681 -20.08 0.80 -19.61
C ARG A 681 -19.43 -0.59 -19.66
N ARG A 682 -19.77 -1.39 -20.68
CA ARG A 682 -19.21 -2.72 -20.89
C ARG A 682 -17.74 -2.64 -21.29
N ALA A 683 -17.37 -1.76 -22.22
CA ALA A 683 -15.99 -1.53 -22.62
C ALA A 683 -15.12 -1.09 -21.43
N ARG A 684 -15.65 -0.22 -20.56
CA ARG A 684 -14.99 0.17 -19.32
C ARG A 684 -14.75 -1.02 -18.40
N LEU A 685 -15.79 -1.84 -18.14
CA LEU A 685 -15.65 -3.02 -17.29
C LEU A 685 -14.57 -3.98 -17.81
N GLU A 686 -14.57 -4.26 -19.11
CA GLU A 686 -13.60 -5.16 -19.73
C GLU A 686 -12.16 -4.65 -19.64
N ARG A 687 -11.98 -3.36 -19.89
CA ARG A 687 -10.67 -2.71 -19.75
C ARG A 687 -10.15 -2.82 -18.32
N GLU A 688 -11.00 -2.54 -17.33
CA GLU A 688 -10.62 -2.65 -15.92
C GLU A 688 -10.26 -4.08 -15.54
N LEU A 689 -11.10 -5.07 -15.87
CA LEU A 689 -10.82 -6.49 -15.60
C LEU A 689 -9.48 -6.93 -16.22
N LYS A 690 -9.18 -6.48 -17.44
CA LYS A 690 -7.89 -6.76 -18.08
C LYS A 690 -6.72 -6.18 -17.29
N ILE A 691 -6.79 -4.89 -16.90
CA ILE A 691 -5.72 -4.23 -16.15
C ILE A 691 -5.50 -4.89 -14.78
N LEU A 692 -6.58 -5.25 -14.08
CA LEU A 692 -6.50 -5.94 -12.78
C LEU A 692 -5.84 -7.32 -12.90
N ALA A 693 -6.14 -8.07 -13.95
CA ALA A 693 -5.53 -9.36 -14.24
C ALA A 693 -4.06 -9.25 -14.65
N ASP A 694 -3.70 -8.24 -15.46
CA ASP A 694 -2.32 -7.97 -15.87
C ASP A 694 -1.44 -7.57 -14.67
N LYS A 695 -2.01 -6.84 -13.69
CA LYS A 695 -1.30 -6.35 -12.50
C LYS A 695 -1.39 -7.28 -11.29
N ASN A 696 -1.95 -8.49 -11.42
CA ASN A 696 -2.11 -9.47 -10.32
C ASN A 696 -2.91 -8.95 -9.11
N ILE A 697 -3.95 -8.14 -9.33
CA ILE A 697 -4.73 -7.49 -8.26
C ILE A 697 -6.13 -8.12 -8.09
N SER A 698 -6.51 -9.09 -8.93
CA SER A 698 -7.85 -9.71 -8.87
C SER A 698 -8.14 -10.38 -7.52
N ALA A 699 -7.15 -11.06 -6.95
CA ALA A 699 -7.25 -11.67 -5.62
C ALA A 699 -7.61 -10.65 -4.52
N TYR A 700 -7.06 -9.43 -4.61
CA TYR A 700 -7.35 -8.37 -3.65
C TYR A 700 -8.80 -7.88 -3.75
N PHE A 701 -9.31 -7.67 -4.98
CA PHE A 701 -10.73 -7.37 -5.19
C PHE A 701 -11.64 -8.48 -4.64
N LEU A 702 -11.26 -9.74 -4.81
CA LEU A 702 -12.02 -10.87 -4.28
C LEU A 702 -12.01 -10.92 -2.75
N ILE A 703 -10.87 -10.62 -2.10
CA ILE A 703 -10.80 -10.53 -0.63
C ILE A 703 -11.73 -9.43 -0.12
N VAL A 704 -11.71 -8.25 -0.75
CA VAL A 704 -12.61 -7.14 -0.41
C VAL A 704 -14.07 -7.52 -0.62
N TRP A 705 -14.39 -8.05 -1.80
CA TRP A 705 -15.72 -8.53 -2.14
C TRP A 705 -16.23 -9.58 -1.15
N ASP A 706 -15.38 -10.50 -0.70
CA ASP A 706 -15.76 -11.61 0.16
C ASP A 706 -16.31 -11.14 1.51
N PHE A 707 -15.59 -10.26 2.24
CA PHE A 707 -16.10 -9.78 3.53
C PHE A 707 -17.22 -8.76 3.38
N VAL A 708 -17.23 -7.95 2.31
CA VAL A 708 -18.34 -7.02 2.02
C VAL A 708 -19.61 -7.83 1.72
N ASN A 709 -19.51 -8.87 0.90
CA ASN A 709 -20.60 -9.79 0.59
C ASN A 709 -21.08 -10.55 1.83
N TRP A 710 -20.16 -11.03 2.68
CA TRP A 710 -20.50 -11.70 3.94
C TRP A 710 -21.29 -10.77 4.89
N GLY A 711 -20.83 -9.52 5.03
CA GLY A 711 -21.51 -8.49 5.83
C GLY A 711 -22.89 -8.17 5.27
N ARG A 712 -22.98 -7.97 3.95
CA ARG A 712 -24.22 -7.71 3.22
C ARG A 712 -25.26 -8.80 3.44
N GLN A 713 -24.87 -10.07 3.36
CA GLN A 713 -25.76 -11.21 3.62
C GLN A 713 -26.32 -11.25 5.06
N ARG A 714 -25.74 -10.48 5.97
CA ARG A 714 -26.13 -10.36 7.39
C ARG A 714 -26.69 -8.99 7.74
N GLY A 715 -26.98 -8.14 6.74
CA GLY A 715 -27.51 -6.80 6.96
C GLY A 715 -26.50 -5.85 7.60
N ILE A 716 -25.21 -6.01 7.33
CA ILE A 716 -24.16 -5.07 7.73
C ILE A 716 -23.78 -4.23 6.50
N PRO A 717 -24.23 -2.96 6.40
CA PRO A 717 -23.85 -2.08 5.30
C PRO A 717 -22.34 -1.86 5.24
N ALA A 718 -21.80 -1.93 4.03
CA ALA A 718 -20.39 -1.75 3.72
C ALA A 718 -20.26 -1.06 2.36
N ILE A 719 -19.45 0.01 2.27
CA ILE A 719 -19.25 0.75 1.02
C ILE A 719 -17.80 1.21 0.88
N ALA A 720 -17.30 1.20 -0.35
CA ALA A 720 -15.99 1.72 -0.68
C ALA A 720 -15.94 3.25 -0.62
N ARG A 721 -14.77 3.78 -0.23
CA ARG A 721 -14.47 5.22 -0.26
C ARG A 721 -13.20 5.48 -1.08
N GLY A 722 -12.90 6.76 -1.31
CA GLY A 722 -11.68 7.17 -2.01
C GLY A 722 -11.67 6.73 -3.47
N SER A 723 -10.49 6.38 -3.99
CA SER A 723 -10.30 6.04 -5.41
C SER A 723 -11.00 4.73 -5.81
N GLY A 724 -11.20 3.79 -4.87
CA GLY A 724 -11.92 2.53 -5.13
C GLY A 724 -13.33 2.71 -5.69
N VAL A 725 -13.98 3.84 -5.40
CA VAL A 725 -15.31 4.20 -5.95
C VAL A 725 -15.27 4.43 -7.48
N GLY A 726 -14.12 4.81 -8.02
CA GLY A 726 -13.93 5.05 -9.46
C GLY A 726 -13.86 3.80 -10.33
N THR A 727 -14.02 2.61 -9.74
CA THR A 727 -13.91 1.32 -10.43
C THR A 727 -15.29 0.79 -10.85
N MET A 728 -15.44 0.47 -12.13
CA MET A 728 -16.60 -0.22 -12.66
C MET A 728 -16.69 -1.65 -12.11
N VAL A 729 -15.53 -2.29 -11.89
CA VAL A 729 -15.45 -3.58 -11.20
C VAL A 729 -16.00 -3.47 -9.77
N GLY A 730 -15.57 -2.48 -8.98
CA GLY A 730 -16.10 -2.27 -7.63
C GLY A 730 -17.60 -1.96 -7.61
N TYR A 731 -18.07 -1.14 -8.56
CA TYR A 731 -19.50 -0.84 -8.70
C TYR A 731 -20.36 -2.08 -8.99
N THR A 732 -19.92 -2.95 -9.91
CA THR A 732 -20.63 -4.18 -10.28
C THR A 732 -20.58 -5.25 -9.19
N LEU A 733 -19.49 -5.32 -8.43
CA LEU A 733 -19.37 -6.20 -7.26
C LEU A 733 -20.23 -5.78 -6.06
N GLY A 734 -20.78 -4.56 -6.09
CA GLY A 734 -21.51 -3.98 -4.96
C GLY A 734 -20.59 -3.42 -3.87
N LEU A 735 -19.35 -3.06 -4.22
CA LEU A 735 -18.44 -2.35 -3.31
C LEU A 735 -18.76 -0.85 -3.28
N SER A 736 -19.17 -0.28 -4.41
CA SER A 736 -19.62 1.11 -4.50
C SER A 736 -21.01 1.19 -5.14
N ASN A 737 -21.75 2.24 -4.81
CA ASN A 737 -23.06 2.52 -5.41
C ASN A 737 -23.05 3.71 -6.39
N ALA A 738 -21.90 4.37 -6.57
CA ALA A 738 -21.75 5.44 -7.56
C ALA A 738 -21.26 4.83 -8.90
N CYS A 739 -22.07 4.94 -9.96
CA CYS A 739 -21.67 4.48 -11.29
C CYS A 739 -20.53 5.36 -11.83
N PRO A 740 -19.31 4.83 -12.05
CA PRO A 740 -18.16 5.65 -12.42
C PRO A 740 -18.32 6.28 -13.81
N VAL A 741 -19.01 5.62 -14.74
CA VAL A 741 -19.28 6.19 -16.07
C VAL A 741 -20.27 7.35 -15.99
N LYS A 742 -21.33 7.23 -15.18
CA LYS A 742 -22.35 8.28 -15.01
C LYS A 742 -21.75 9.56 -14.42
N TYR A 743 -20.87 9.42 -13.42
CA TYR A 743 -20.27 10.56 -12.70
C TYR A 743 -18.87 10.96 -13.20
N GLY A 744 -18.38 10.35 -14.29
CA GLY A 744 -17.06 10.67 -14.85
C GLY A 744 -15.88 10.32 -13.94
N LEU A 745 -16.00 9.29 -13.10
CA LEU A 745 -14.94 8.85 -12.20
C LEU A 745 -13.86 8.06 -12.96
N LEU A 746 -12.60 8.41 -12.72
CA LEU A 746 -11.44 7.88 -13.44
C LEU A 746 -10.90 6.62 -12.76
N PHE A 747 -10.68 5.55 -13.54
CA PHE A 747 -10.09 4.31 -13.05
C PHE A 747 -8.59 4.49 -12.80
N GLU A 748 -7.95 5.36 -13.58
CA GLU A 748 -6.53 5.67 -13.51
C GLU A 748 -6.14 6.33 -12.18
N ARG A 749 -7.09 7.00 -11.52
CA ARG A 749 -6.92 7.52 -10.15
C ARG A 749 -6.88 6.39 -9.12
N PHE A 750 -7.52 5.25 -9.40
CA PHE A 750 -7.46 4.06 -8.57
C PHE A 750 -6.18 3.27 -8.86
N THR A 751 -5.92 2.94 -10.12
CA THR A 751 -4.68 2.29 -10.50
C THR A 751 -4.26 2.74 -11.91
N ASP A 752 -3.05 3.27 -12.00
CA ASP A 752 -2.42 3.63 -13.26
C ASP A 752 -1.76 2.38 -13.86
N PRO A 753 -2.06 2.01 -15.13
CA PRO A 753 -1.42 0.88 -15.80
C PRO A 753 0.11 0.98 -15.85
N ASP A 754 0.65 2.21 -15.90
CA ASP A 754 2.08 2.46 -16.08
C ASP A 754 2.83 2.57 -14.73
N ARG A 755 2.11 2.45 -13.59
CA ARG A 755 2.69 2.49 -12.24
C ARG A 755 2.64 1.14 -11.54
N SER A 756 3.69 0.82 -10.79
CA SER A 756 3.79 -0.42 -9.98
C SER A 756 3.18 -0.29 -8.58
N GLU A 757 2.62 0.85 -8.22
CA GLU A 757 1.98 1.08 -6.91
C GLU A 757 0.78 0.13 -6.73
N TYR A 758 0.70 -0.48 -5.54
CA TYR A 758 -0.44 -1.30 -5.16
C TYR A 758 -1.61 -0.38 -4.79
N PRO A 759 -2.82 -0.60 -5.32
CA PRO A 759 -3.95 0.27 -5.03
C PRO A 759 -4.59 -0.07 -3.68
N ASP A 760 -5.15 0.94 -3.02
CA ASP A 760 -5.91 0.79 -1.77
C ASP A 760 -7.41 0.80 -2.01
N ILE A 761 -8.13 -0.18 -1.44
CA ILE A 761 -9.59 -0.23 -1.38
C ILE A 761 -10.00 -0.11 0.08
N ASP A 762 -10.40 1.09 0.47
CA ASP A 762 -10.91 1.38 1.80
C ASP A 762 -12.41 1.12 1.88
N ILE A 763 -12.85 0.44 2.94
CA ILE A 763 -14.27 0.11 3.17
C ILE A 763 -14.79 0.77 4.46
N ASP A 764 -15.83 1.58 4.29
CA ASP A 764 -16.65 2.09 5.39
C ASP A 764 -17.69 1.03 5.76
N LEU A 765 -17.73 0.66 7.04
CA LEU A 765 -18.65 -0.30 7.62
C LEU A 765 -19.60 0.40 8.58
N CYS A 766 -20.82 -0.12 8.70
CA CYS A 766 -21.69 0.17 9.84
C CYS A 766 -20.93 -0.06 11.15
N GLN A 767 -20.94 0.93 12.04
CA GLN A 767 -20.14 0.91 13.27
C GLN A 767 -20.51 -0.27 14.18
N ASP A 768 -21.80 -0.62 14.23
CA ASP A 768 -22.30 -1.72 15.07
C ASP A 768 -21.90 -3.10 14.52
N GLY A 769 -21.80 -3.24 13.19
CA GLY A 769 -21.42 -4.49 12.52
C GLY A 769 -19.92 -4.66 12.29
N ARG A 770 -19.11 -3.61 12.48
CA ARG A 770 -17.66 -3.59 12.21
C ARG A 770 -16.92 -4.73 12.90
N GLY A 771 -17.19 -4.96 14.19
CA GLY A 771 -16.52 -6.01 14.96
C GLY A 771 -16.76 -7.41 14.38
N SER A 772 -17.98 -7.69 13.93
CA SER A 772 -18.34 -8.97 13.30
C SER A 772 -17.62 -9.20 11.98
N VAL A 773 -17.45 -8.16 11.16
CA VAL A 773 -16.69 -8.26 9.89
C VAL A 773 -15.21 -8.52 10.17
N ILE A 774 -14.60 -7.80 11.12
CA ILE A 774 -13.20 -8.03 11.51
C ILE A 774 -13.02 -9.47 12.04
N ASN A 775 -13.95 -9.96 12.85
CA ASN A 775 -13.91 -11.33 13.35
C ASN A 775 -14.03 -12.36 12.22
N TYR A 776 -14.92 -12.15 11.25
CA TYR A 776 -15.02 -12.99 10.06
C TYR A 776 -13.70 -13.04 9.28
N VAL A 777 -13.08 -11.89 9.03
CA VAL A 777 -11.78 -11.84 8.34
C VAL A 777 -10.71 -12.55 9.16
N ARG A 778 -10.72 -12.40 10.49
CA ARG A 778 -9.78 -13.10 11.38
C ARG A 778 -9.98 -14.62 11.36
N GLU A 779 -11.22 -15.10 11.43
CA GLU A 779 -11.55 -16.53 11.39
C GLU A 779 -11.21 -17.15 10.02
N LYS A 780 -11.49 -16.42 8.94
CA LYS A 780 -11.33 -16.93 7.58
C LYS A 780 -9.88 -16.87 7.11
N TYR A 781 -9.23 -15.71 7.19
CA TYR A 781 -7.87 -15.49 6.68
C TYR A 781 -6.79 -15.78 7.73
N GLY A 782 -7.18 -16.00 8.99
CA GLY A 782 -6.33 -16.49 10.08
C GLY A 782 -5.49 -15.41 10.75
N HIS A 783 -4.72 -14.64 9.98
CA HIS A 783 -3.71 -13.74 10.55
C HIS A 783 -4.06 -12.27 10.27
N VAL A 784 -4.79 -11.68 11.22
CA VAL A 784 -5.21 -10.27 11.18
C VAL A 784 -4.72 -9.54 12.41
N ALA A 785 -4.11 -8.37 12.21
CA ALA A 785 -3.78 -7.43 13.27
C ALA A 785 -4.23 -6.03 12.90
N GLN A 786 -4.68 -5.25 13.88
CA GLN A 786 -4.90 -3.82 13.68
C GLN A 786 -3.56 -3.10 13.58
N ILE A 787 -3.55 -1.92 12.97
CA ILE A 787 -2.33 -1.13 12.82
C ILE A 787 -2.10 -0.28 14.07
N ILE A 788 -0.85 -0.14 14.52
CA ILE A 788 -0.49 0.79 15.60
C ILE A 788 -0.42 2.23 15.08
N THR A 789 -0.63 3.16 15.99
CA THR A 789 -0.42 4.58 15.81
C THR A 789 0.37 5.10 16.99
N PHE A 790 1.27 6.04 16.74
CA PHE A 790 2.05 6.71 17.77
C PHE A 790 1.56 8.13 17.94
N GLY A 791 1.12 8.47 19.16
CA GLY A 791 0.85 9.86 19.51
C GLY A 791 2.18 10.60 19.69
N THR A 792 2.45 11.62 18.87
CA THR A 792 3.66 12.46 19.00
C THR A 792 3.38 13.70 19.85
N LEU A 793 4.39 14.20 20.57
CA LEU A 793 4.29 15.45 21.33
C LEU A 793 4.25 16.68 20.39
N LYS A 794 3.05 17.12 20.01
CA LYS A 794 2.83 18.31 19.17
C LYS A 794 3.10 19.60 19.96
N ALA A 795 3.44 20.71 19.28
CA ALA A 795 3.79 22.00 19.87
C ALA A 795 2.94 22.42 21.09
N ARG A 796 1.60 22.44 20.95
CA ARG A 796 0.67 22.78 22.06
C ARG A 796 0.77 21.82 23.25
N ALA A 797 0.83 20.52 22.98
CA ALA A 797 0.94 19.50 24.02
C ALA A 797 2.30 19.58 24.73
N ALA A 798 3.38 19.81 23.96
CA ALA A 798 4.73 19.99 24.49
C ALA A 798 4.79 21.15 25.49
N ILE A 799 4.25 22.32 25.12
CA ILE A 799 4.19 23.47 26.04
C ILE A 799 3.41 23.15 27.30
N LYS A 800 2.24 22.51 27.19
CA LYS A 800 1.44 22.16 28.38
C LYS A 800 2.16 21.17 29.29
N ASP A 801 2.71 20.10 28.75
CA ASP A 801 3.38 19.06 29.54
C ASP A 801 4.67 19.57 30.19
N VAL A 802 5.49 20.34 29.46
CA VAL A 802 6.70 20.96 30.02
C VAL A 802 6.35 22.01 31.07
N SER A 803 5.34 22.85 30.83
CA SER A 803 4.86 23.83 31.81
C SER A 803 4.43 23.16 33.11
N ARG A 804 3.71 22.03 33.02
CA ARG A 804 3.31 21.24 34.20
C ARG A 804 4.52 20.73 34.97
N VAL A 805 5.51 20.16 34.29
CA VAL A 805 6.70 19.58 34.93
C VAL A 805 7.60 20.64 35.58
N LEU A 806 7.68 21.83 34.97
CA LEU A 806 8.39 23.00 35.48
C LEU A 806 7.55 23.83 36.47
N GLU A 807 6.34 23.37 36.82
CA GLU A 807 5.44 23.99 37.80
C GLU A 807 5.03 25.44 37.46
N LEU A 808 4.91 25.75 36.17
CA LEU A 808 4.30 27.00 35.72
C LEU A 808 2.80 27.00 36.07
N PRO A 809 2.22 28.12 36.56
CA PRO A 809 0.80 28.19 36.87
C PRO A 809 -0.08 27.77 35.68
N LEU A 810 -1.12 26.96 35.93
CA LEU A 810 -2.00 26.42 34.88
C LEU A 810 -2.58 27.50 33.96
N ALA A 811 -2.95 28.66 34.52
CA ALA A 811 -3.47 29.79 33.77
C ALA A 811 -2.45 30.33 32.75
N GLU A 812 -1.16 30.37 33.11
CA GLU A 812 -0.09 30.79 32.22
C GLU A 812 0.20 29.73 31.17
N ALA A 813 0.25 28.45 31.56
CA ALA A 813 0.43 27.33 30.63
C ALA A 813 -0.68 27.30 29.55
N ASP A 814 -1.94 27.50 29.94
CA ASP A 814 -3.06 27.55 29.02
C ASP A 814 -3.04 28.80 28.13
N MET A 815 -2.59 29.96 28.66
CA MET A 815 -2.39 31.17 27.87
C MET A 815 -1.33 30.95 26.78
N LEU A 816 -0.18 30.37 27.13
CA LEU A 816 0.89 30.04 26.19
C LEU A 816 0.42 29.04 25.12
N ALA A 817 -0.27 27.98 25.53
CA ALA A 817 -0.78 26.98 24.60
C ALA A 817 -1.80 27.59 23.62
N LYS A 818 -2.68 28.49 24.07
CA LYS A 818 -3.67 29.17 23.21
C LYS A 818 -3.03 30.12 22.20
N LYS A 819 -1.85 30.66 22.49
CA LYS A 819 -1.09 31.53 21.58
C LYS A 819 -0.40 30.77 20.44
N ILE A 820 -0.27 29.45 20.52
CA ILE A 820 0.22 28.65 19.39
C ILE A 820 -0.89 28.59 18.31
N PRO A 821 -0.63 29.04 17.06
CA PRO A 821 -1.61 29.02 15.98
C PRO A 821 -2.19 27.62 15.70
N GLU A 822 -3.45 27.55 15.26
CA GLU A 822 -4.13 26.29 14.89
C GLU A 822 -3.82 25.88 13.45
N THR A 823 -2.53 25.80 13.13
CA THR A 823 -2.04 25.34 11.82
C THR A 823 -1.63 23.88 11.91
N LEU A 824 -2.03 23.07 10.93
CA LEU A 824 -1.71 21.65 10.89
C LEU A 824 -0.19 21.45 10.89
N ASN A 825 0.32 20.67 11.84
CA ASN A 825 1.75 20.35 12.00
C ASN A 825 2.67 21.55 12.28
N ILE A 826 2.16 22.65 12.83
CA ILE A 826 3.00 23.77 13.26
C ILE A 826 4.06 23.34 14.27
N THR A 827 5.28 23.84 14.08
CA THR A 827 6.40 23.70 15.02
C THR A 827 6.47 24.87 16.00
N LEU A 828 7.16 24.69 17.13
CA LEU A 828 7.37 25.77 18.09
C LEU A 828 8.16 26.96 17.51
N ASP A 829 9.06 26.71 16.55
CA ASP A 829 9.81 27.76 15.89
C ASP A 829 8.92 28.58 14.96
N GLU A 830 8.12 27.92 14.11
CA GLU A 830 7.12 28.61 13.29
C GLU A 830 6.09 29.36 14.14
N ALA A 831 5.69 28.82 15.29
CA ALA A 831 4.77 29.50 16.21
C ALA A 831 5.37 30.78 16.81
N LEU A 832 6.67 30.80 17.13
CA LEU A 832 7.37 32.00 17.58
C LEU A 832 7.52 33.05 16.47
N GLU A 833 7.70 32.60 15.23
CA GLU A 833 7.77 33.50 14.07
C GLU A 833 6.39 34.10 13.73
N ALA A 834 5.32 33.31 13.84
CA ALA A 834 3.97 33.71 13.47
C ALA A 834 3.27 34.60 14.50
N GLU A 835 3.57 34.47 15.80
CA GLU A 835 2.90 35.18 16.90
C GLU A 835 3.87 36.12 17.65
N PRO A 836 3.89 37.43 17.33
CA PRO A 836 4.85 38.39 17.91
C PRO A 836 4.77 38.52 19.44
N ASP A 837 3.58 38.41 20.03
CA ASP A 837 3.41 38.45 21.48
C ASP A 837 4.07 37.25 22.16
N LEU A 838 3.98 36.06 21.54
CA LEU A 838 4.60 34.84 22.02
C LEU A 838 6.13 34.98 21.99
N LYS A 839 6.66 35.52 20.88
CA LYS A 839 8.07 35.86 20.76
C LYS A 839 8.54 36.87 21.82
N LYS A 840 7.76 37.92 22.07
CA LYS A 840 8.07 38.90 23.12
C LYS A 840 8.13 38.23 24.50
N LEU A 841 7.20 37.34 24.83
CA LEU A 841 7.22 36.59 26.08
C LEU A 841 8.47 35.69 26.17
N TYR A 842 8.80 34.98 25.10
CA TYR A 842 10.01 34.18 25.00
C TYR A 842 11.30 34.99 25.21
N ASP A 843 11.39 36.19 24.62
CA ASP A 843 12.60 37.02 24.70
C ASP A 843 12.74 37.74 26.06
N THR A 844 11.62 37.99 26.79
CA THR A 844 11.61 38.81 28.01
C THR A 844 11.51 38.03 29.32
N ARG A 845 10.91 36.83 29.31
CA ARG A 845 10.65 36.04 30.52
C ARG A 845 11.51 34.77 30.55
N PRO A 846 12.50 34.67 31.46
CA PRO A 846 13.43 33.53 31.51
C PRO A 846 12.75 32.18 31.78
N ASP A 847 11.69 32.17 32.57
CA ASP A 847 10.89 30.98 32.87
C ASP A 847 10.12 30.47 31.65
N ILE A 848 9.51 31.38 30.88
CA ILE A 848 8.87 31.03 29.59
C ILE A 848 9.91 30.58 28.58
N LYS A 849 11.06 31.25 28.49
CA LYS A 849 12.17 30.84 27.64
C LYS A 849 12.60 29.40 27.92
N ARG A 850 12.75 29.04 29.21
CA ARG A 850 13.08 27.67 29.62
C ARG A 850 12.01 26.67 29.17
N VAL A 851 10.73 26.97 29.38
CA VAL A 851 9.63 26.11 28.91
C VAL A 851 9.72 25.86 27.40
N PHE A 852 9.91 26.92 26.61
CA PHE A 852 9.99 26.82 25.15
C PHE A 852 11.23 26.07 24.68
N ASP A 853 12.41 26.37 25.22
CA ASP A 853 13.65 25.70 24.82
C ASP A 853 13.60 24.21 25.15
N THR A 854 13.07 23.83 26.32
CA THR A 854 12.86 22.42 26.68
C THR A 854 11.79 21.78 25.78
N ALA A 855 10.66 22.45 25.55
CA ALA A 855 9.59 21.91 24.70
C ALA A 855 10.04 21.74 23.24
N ARG A 856 10.92 22.62 22.72
CA ARG A 856 11.52 22.51 21.39
C ARG A 856 12.35 21.23 21.24
N THR A 857 13.10 20.84 22.27
CA THR A 857 13.88 19.59 22.25
C THR A 857 12.98 18.35 22.25
N LEU A 858 11.83 18.43 22.94
CA LEU A 858 10.88 17.32 23.08
C LEU A 858 9.80 17.27 21.98
N GLU A 859 9.70 18.30 21.14
CA GLU A 859 8.73 18.34 20.05
C GLU A 859 8.95 17.19 19.07
N GLY A 860 7.86 16.50 18.74
CA GLY A 860 7.83 15.38 17.81
C GLY A 860 8.15 14.01 18.43
N GLN A 861 8.61 13.96 19.68
CA GLN A 861 8.87 12.69 20.38
C GLN A 861 7.63 11.80 20.43
N ALA A 862 7.81 10.49 20.24
CA ALA A 862 6.74 9.52 20.43
C ALA A 862 6.37 9.42 21.92
N ARG A 863 5.07 9.47 22.24
CA ARG A 863 4.54 9.53 23.62
C ARG A 863 3.86 8.24 24.06
N HIS A 864 2.99 7.70 23.22
CA HIS A 864 2.22 6.51 23.56
C HIS A 864 1.83 5.75 22.29
N ALA A 865 1.71 4.43 22.43
CA ALA A 865 1.13 3.55 21.45
C ALA A 865 -0.40 3.58 21.55
N SER A 866 -1.08 3.57 20.41
CA SER A 866 -2.54 3.49 20.29
C SER A 866 -2.92 2.70 19.05
N VAL A 867 -4.18 2.28 18.96
CA VAL A 867 -4.67 1.48 17.83
C VAL A 867 -5.27 2.39 16.76
N HIS A 868 -4.91 2.15 15.49
CA HIS A 868 -5.50 2.86 14.36
C HIS A 868 -7.00 2.60 14.31
N ALA A 869 -7.78 3.64 13.99
CA ALA A 869 -9.24 3.58 13.98
C ALA A 869 -9.85 2.66 12.91
N ALA A 870 -9.06 2.20 11.93
CA ALA A 870 -9.55 1.58 10.70
C ALA A 870 -8.59 0.54 10.13
N GLY A 871 -7.33 0.92 9.93
CA GLY A 871 -6.31 0.09 9.30
C GLY A 871 -6.07 -1.24 10.01
N VAL A 872 -6.06 -2.29 9.21
CA VAL A 872 -5.64 -3.63 9.58
C VAL A 872 -4.64 -4.18 8.57
N ILE A 873 -3.85 -5.14 9.02
CA ILE A 873 -3.00 -5.98 8.19
C ILE A 873 -3.61 -7.38 8.13
N VAL A 874 -3.64 -7.94 6.91
CA VAL A 874 -4.08 -9.31 6.66
C VAL A 874 -2.93 -10.07 5.99
N ALA A 875 -2.64 -11.27 6.46
CA ALA A 875 -1.61 -12.14 5.89
C ALA A 875 -2.05 -13.62 5.89
N THR A 876 -1.40 -14.43 5.06
CA THR A 876 -1.61 -15.90 4.98
C THR A 876 -0.62 -16.73 5.78
N ARG A 877 0.36 -16.10 6.43
CA ARG A 877 1.28 -16.73 7.37
C ARG A 877 1.21 -16.03 8.73
N PRO A 878 1.66 -16.69 9.82
CA PRO A 878 1.65 -16.10 11.15
C PRO A 878 2.28 -14.70 11.15
N LEU A 879 1.52 -13.70 11.61
CA LEU A 879 1.98 -12.31 11.57
C LEU A 879 3.28 -12.09 12.34
N SER A 880 3.52 -12.82 13.42
CA SER A 880 4.76 -12.74 14.21
C SER A 880 6.03 -13.16 13.45
N GLU A 881 5.91 -13.73 12.25
CA GLU A 881 7.04 -14.04 11.36
C GLU A 881 7.37 -12.90 10.39
N ILE A 882 6.48 -11.88 10.26
CA ILE A 882 6.61 -10.80 9.27
C ILE A 882 6.49 -9.40 9.83
N VAL A 883 5.80 -9.25 10.96
CA VAL A 883 5.59 -7.98 11.66
C VAL A 883 5.61 -8.26 13.16
N PRO A 884 6.33 -7.47 13.98
CA PRO A 884 6.29 -7.65 15.41
C PRO A 884 4.90 -7.23 15.92
N LEU A 885 4.38 -7.96 16.90
CA LEU A 885 3.03 -7.79 17.41
C LEU A 885 3.01 -7.15 18.79
N TYR A 886 1.99 -6.35 19.04
CA TYR A 886 1.69 -5.65 20.26
C TYR A 886 0.30 -6.06 20.74
N LYS A 887 0.12 -6.10 22.06
CA LYS A 887 -1.19 -6.22 22.69
C LYS A 887 -1.25 -5.25 23.85
N GLN A 888 -2.27 -4.41 23.86
CA GLN A 888 -2.49 -3.48 24.97
C GLN A 888 -2.84 -4.26 26.23
N SER A 889 -2.35 -3.79 27.39
CA SER A 889 -2.69 -4.42 28.67
C SER A 889 -4.20 -4.39 28.91
N GLY A 890 -4.79 -5.53 29.25
CA GLY A 890 -6.24 -5.68 29.46
C GLY A 890 -7.08 -5.85 28.18
N ALA A 891 -6.46 -5.79 27.00
CA ALA A 891 -7.14 -6.07 25.73
C ALA A 891 -7.52 -7.55 25.60
N ALA A 892 -8.56 -7.82 24.81
CA ALA A 892 -8.99 -9.19 24.54
C ALA A 892 -7.92 -9.98 23.75
N GLU A 893 -7.94 -11.32 23.80
CA GLU A 893 -6.92 -12.15 23.15
C GLU A 893 -6.80 -11.93 21.63
N ASN A 894 -7.89 -11.52 20.99
CA ASN A 894 -7.99 -11.26 19.56
C ASN A 894 -7.67 -9.80 19.16
N GLU A 895 -7.43 -8.91 20.13
CA GLU A 895 -7.07 -7.50 19.90
C GLU A 895 -5.56 -7.34 19.74
N ILE A 896 -5.05 -7.96 18.67
CA ILE A 896 -3.65 -7.91 18.28
C ILE A 896 -3.42 -6.69 17.40
N VAL A 897 -2.33 -5.98 17.66
CA VAL A 897 -1.90 -4.79 16.92
C VAL A 897 -0.50 -5.03 16.36
N THR A 898 -0.15 -4.43 15.23
CA THR A 898 1.23 -4.40 14.76
C THR A 898 2.09 -3.53 15.68
N GLN A 899 3.41 -3.66 15.61
CA GLN A 899 4.35 -2.73 16.24
C GLN A 899 4.77 -1.60 15.27
N TRP A 900 4.39 -1.69 14.00
CA TRP A 900 4.72 -0.71 12.96
C TRP A 900 3.46 -0.02 12.44
N ASP A 901 3.57 1.28 12.21
CA ASP A 901 2.48 2.08 11.66
C ASP A 901 2.17 1.68 10.20
N GLY A 902 1.05 2.20 9.68
CA GLY A 902 0.55 1.85 8.34
C GLY A 902 1.58 2.04 7.22
N PRO A 903 2.19 3.24 7.10
CA PRO A 903 3.21 3.50 6.09
C PRO A 903 4.42 2.56 6.21
N THR A 904 4.82 2.19 7.42
CA THR A 904 5.91 1.23 7.63
C THR A 904 5.51 -0.18 7.22
N CYS A 905 4.29 -0.60 7.54
CA CYS A 905 3.75 -1.89 7.11
C CYS A 905 3.70 -2.01 5.57
N GLU A 906 3.23 -0.96 4.89
CA GLU A 906 3.17 -0.88 3.42
C GLU A 906 4.56 -1.00 2.79
N LYS A 907 5.58 -0.31 3.33
CA LYS A 907 6.98 -0.41 2.85
C LYS A 907 7.57 -1.82 3.01
N MET A 908 7.15 -2.53 4.05
CA MET A 908 7.48 -3.95 4.28
C MET A 908 6.62 -4.89 3.41
N GLY A 909 5.77 -4.33 2.55
CA GLY A 909 4.93 -5.03 1.59
C GLY A 909 3.75 -5.78 2.22
N LEU A 910 3.33 -5.39 3.42
CA LEU A 910 2.13 -5.91 4.05
C LEU A 910 0.89 -5.25 3.42
N LEU A 911 -0.14 -6.06 3.16
CA LEU A 911 -1.41 -5.53 2.68
C LEU A 911 -2.16 -4.86 3.83
N LYS A 912 -2.34 -3.55 3.70
CA LYS A 912 -3.22 -2.76 4.55
C LYS A 912 -4.62 -2.71 3.97
N MET A 913 -5.61 -2.81 4.85
CA MET A 913 -7.01 -2.59 4.52
C MET A 913 -7.65 -1.72 5.59
N ASP A 914 -8.42 -0.70 5.20
CA ASP A 914 -9.14 0.14 6.16
C ASP A 914 -10.56 -0.38 6.38
N PHE A 915 -10.84 -0.81 7.60
CA PHE A 915 -12.18 -1.11 8.11
C PHE A 915 -12.68 0.04 8.97
N LEU A 916 -13.18 1.12 8.36
CA LEU A 916 -13.62 2.29 9.10
C LEU A 916 -15.07 2.12 9.59
N GLY A 917 -15.32 2.32 10.89
CA GLY A 917 -16.68 2.36 11.42
C GLY A 917 -17.31 3.73 11.18
N LEU A 918 -18.35 3.81 10.34
CA LEU A 918 -19.03 5.06 10.04
C LEU A 918 -20.39 5.12 10.77
N ARG A 919 -20.52 6.08 11.69
CA ARG A 919 -21.75 6.29 12.46
C ARG A 919 -22.96 6.58 11.56
N THR A 920 -22.75 7.26 10.43
CA THR A 920 -23.81 7.56 9.46
C THR A 920 -24.47 6.30 8.92
N LEU A 921 -23.70 5.24 8.62
CA LEU A 921 -24.25 3.96 8.15
C LEU A 921 -25.10 3.28 9.24
N SER A 922 -24.64 3.31 10.50
CA SER A 922 -25.43 2.83 11.64
C SER A 922 -26.76 3.58 11.79
N ILE A 923 -26.74 4.90 11.64
CA ILE A 923 -27.95 5.73 11.74
C ILE A 923 -28.93 5.38 10.62
N ILE A 924 -28.45 5.27 9.38
CA ILE A 924 -29.29 4.93 8.21
C ILE A 924 -29.91 3.53 8.39
N GLU A 925 -29.13 2.52 8.79
CA GLU A 925 -29.65 1.17 9.01
C GLU A 925 -30.68 1.15 10.14
N ARG A 926 -30.44 1.91 11.23
CA ARG A 926 -31.41 2.05 12.31
C ARG A 926 -32.70 2.73 11.84
N CYS A 927 -32.61 3.77 11.02
CA CYS A 927 -33.77 4.43 10.41
C CYS A 927 -34.58 3.45 9.55
N LYS A 928 -33.92 2.66 8.70
CA LYS A 928 -34.56 1.63 7.87
C LYS A 928 -35.34 0.62 8.72
N VAL A 929 -34.74 0.08 9.77
CA VAL A 929 -35.41 -0.86 10.69
C VAL A 929 -36.66 -0.22 11.31
N LEU A 930 -36.54 1.00 11.82
CA LEU A 930 -37.67 1.71 12.43
C LEU A 930 -38.80 2.01 11.43
N ILE A 931 -38.46 2.32 10.18
CA ILE A 931 -39.44 2.55 9.11
C ILE A 931 -40.18 1.24 8.78
N GLN A 932 -39.45 0.13 8.64
CA GLN A 932 -40.03 -1.19 8.35
C GLN A 932 -40.90 -1.74 9.48
N GLU A 933 -40.59 -1.37 10.74
CA GLU A 933 -41.42 -1.71 11.90
C GLU A 933 -42.66 -0.79 12.05
N GLY A 934 -42.57 0.45 11.54
CA GLY A 934 -43.56 1.49 11.79
C GLY A 934 -44.54 1.77 10.64
N LEU A 935 -44.21 1.41 9.40
CA LEU A 935 -45.03 1.64 8.20
C LEU A 935 -45.22 0.34 7.41
N ASP A 936 -46.38 0.19 6.77
CA ASP A 936 -46.57 -0.92 5.83
C ASP A 936 -45.80 -0.70 4.51
N GLU A 937 -45.56 -1.77 3.73
CA GLU A 937 -44.74 -1.68 2.51
C GLU A 937 -45.33 -0.63 1.54
N ARG A 938 -46.66 -0.62 1.35
CA ARG A 938 -47.31 0.32 0.43
C ARG A 938 -47.13 1.77 0.88
N GLU A 939 -47.21 2.05 2.18
CA GLU A 939 -46.96 3.36 2.79
C GLU A 939 -45.52 3.81 2.58
N ILE A 940 -44.54 2.91 2.66
CA ILE A 940 -43.13 3.20 2.37
C ILE A 940 -42.97 3.63 0.90
N TRP A 941 -43.54 2.85 -0.04
CA TRP A 941 -43.50 3.20 -1.46
C TRP A 941 -44.26 4.49 -1.78
N ASN A 942 -45.35 4.77 -1.06
CA ASN A 942 -46.09 6.02 -1.19
C ASN A 942 -45.30 7.22 -0.66
N ALA A 943 -44.60 7.07 0.47
CA ALA A 943 -43.80 8.12 1.09
C ALA A 943 -42.66 8.60 0.17
N VAL A 944 -42.11 7.71 -0.67
CA VAL A 944 -41.09 8.06 -1.68
C VAL A 944 -41.68 8.40 -3.05
N GLY A 945 -43.01 8.54 -3.17
CA GLY A 945 -43.68 8.91 -4.43
C GLY A 945 -43.71 7.82 -5.50
N ARG A 946 -43.46 6.55 -5.13
CA ARG A 946 -43.34 5.40 -6.06
C ARG A 946 -44.43 4.34 -5.84
N VAL A 947 -45.59 4.70 -5.30
CA VAL A 947 -46.69 3.74 -5.05
C VAL A 947 -47.19 3.03 -6.32
N ALA A 948 -47.14 3.70 -7.48
CA ALA A 948 -47.52 3.12 -8.77
C ALA A 948 -46.64 1.92 -9.17
N GLU A 949 -45.37 1.93 -8.77
CA GLU A 949 -44.43 0.83 -8.98
C GLU A 949 -44.73 -0.37 -8.08
N TYR A 950 -45.08 -0.11 -6.81
CA TYR A 950 -45.57 -1.13 -5.90
C TYR A 950 -46.85 -1.78 -6.43
N ASP A 951 -47.84 -1.00 -6.85
CA ASP A 951 -49.11 -1.51 -7.37
C ASP A 951 -48.90 -2.36 -8.64
N ALA A 952 -47.96 -1.97 -9.52
CA ALA A 952 -47.58 -2.76 -10.70
C ALA A 952 -46.92 -4.10 -10.33
N ARG A 953 -46.06 -4.11 -9.30
CA ARG A 953 -45.43 -5.32 -8.76
C ARG A 953 -46.44 -6.27 -8.13
N SER A 954 -47.40 -5.75 -7.36
CA SER A 954 -48.44 -6.56 -6.70
C SER A 954 -49.43 -7.19 -7.68
N GLN A 955 -49.58 -6.63 -8.88
CA GLN A 955 -50.54 -7.10 -9.89
C GLN A 955 -49.95 -8.06 -10.94
N GLY A 956 -48.63 -8.31 -10.96
CA GLY A 956 -47.99 -9.26 -11.88
C GLY A 956 -48.12 -8.92 -13.37
N ILE A 957 -48.35 -7.64 -13.72
CA ILE A 957 -48.66 -7.24 -15.09
C ILE A 957 -47.37 -7.07 -15.92
N GLN A 958 -47.15 -7.96 -16.89
CA GLN A 958 -46.22 -7.72 -18.00
C GLN A 958 -46.69 -6.49 -18.80
N LYS A 959 -45.77 -5.56 -19.07
CA LYS A 959 -45.99 -4.33 -19.86
C LYS A 959 -46.93 -4.57 -21.06
N PRO A 960 -48.05 -3.84 -21.20
CA PRO A 960 -48.82 -3.88 -22.43
C PRO A 960 -48.05 -3.16 -23.54
N ARG A 961 -48.07 -3.74 -24.75
CA ARG A 961 -47.63 -3.08 -25.99
C ARG A 961 -48.37 -1.76 -26.16
N SER A 962 -47.62 -0.72 -26.52
CA SER A 962 -48.13 0.61 -26.82
C SER A 962 -49.03 0.59 -28.06
N ASP A 963 -50.32 0.82 -27.88
CA ASP A 963 -51.19 1.31 -28.95
C ASP A 963 -51.85 2.63 -28.53
N GLU A 964 -51.69 3.59 -29.45
CA GLU A 964 -52.51 4.77 -29.74
C GLU A 964 -53.05 5.67 -28.62
N GLY A 965 -52.49 6.89 -28.58
CA GLY A 965 -53.30 8.09 -28.80
C GLY A 965 -54.12 8.63 -27.63
N THR A 966 -53.51 9.26 -26.64
CA THR A 966 -54.14 10.40 -25.95
C THR A 966 -53.10 11.29 -25.26
N LYS A 967 -53.07 12.59 -25.60
CA LYS A 967 -52.27 13.61 -24.90
C LYS A 967 -52.83 13.85 -23.49
N PRO A 968 -52.04 13.81 -22.40
CA PRO A 968 -52.47 14.33 -21.12
C PRO A 968 -52.27 15.86 -21.06
N ARG A 969 -53.25 16.53 -20.45
CA ARG A 969 -53.32 17.97 -20.21
C ARG A 969 -52.28 18.40 -19.16
N ARG A 970 -51.68 19.57 -19.39
CA ARG A 970 -50.90 20.31 -18.38
C ARG A 970 -51.81 20.71 -17.22
N ALA A 971 -51.44 20.33 -16.00
CA ALA A 971 -51.91 20.98 -14.78
C ALA A 971 -50.80 21.93 -14.33
N GLU A 972 -51.13 23.22 -14.32
CA GLU A 972 -50.37 24.30 -13.67
C GLU A 972 -50.42 24.10 -12.16
N VAL A 973 -49.27 24.16 -11.50
CA VAL A 973 -49.16 24.45 -10.07
C VAL A 973 -48.02 25.44 -9.89
N ASP A 974 -48.43 26.69 -9.68
CA ASP A 974 -47.85 27.81 -8.96
C ASP A 974 -46.34 27.77 -8.63
N ASP A 975 -45.65 28.67 -9.33
CA ASP A 975 -44.27 29.12 -9.13
C ASP A 975 -44.30 30.32 -8.15
N GLU A 976 -43.94 30.09 -6.89
CA GLU A 976 -43.49 31.16 -5.98
C GLU A 976 -42.03 30.89 -5.60
N GLY A 977 -41.15 31.78 -6.04
CA GLY A 977 -39.71 31.61 -5.99
C GLY A 977 -39.09 31.77 -4.60
N SER A 978 -37.93 31.12 -4.43
CA SER A 978 -36.81 31.74 -3.73
C SER A 978 -35.53 31.43 -4.49
N ALA A 979 -34.81 32.49 -4.84
CA ALA A 979 -33.54 32.45 -5.52
C ALA A 979 -32.42 32.01 -4.56
N PHE A 980 -31.60 31.06 -4.98
CA PHE A 980 -30.25 30.85 -4.42
C PHE A 980 -29.25 30.64 -5.56
N SER A 981 -28.19 31.47 -5.54
CA SER A 981 -26.99 31.37 -6.38
C SER A 981 -26.04 30.30 -5.81
N PRO A 982 -25.17 29.65 -6.62
CA PRO A 982 -24.73 28.29 -6.38
C PRO A 982 -23.54 28.19 -5.43
N LEU A 983 -23.72 27.39 -4.37
CA LEU A 983 -22.60 26.77 -3.67
C LEU A 983 -22.08 25.59 -4.51
N ARG A 984 -21.02 25.81 -5.29
CA ARG A 984 -19.97 24.78 -5.41
C ARG A 984 -19.27 24.72 -4.04
N GLY A 985 -19.87 23.92 -3.17
CA GLY A 985 -19.59 23.82 -1.75
C GLY A 985 -20.83 23.23 -1.06
N SER A 986 -20.98 21.91 -1.13
CA SER A 986 -22.14 21.08 -0.73
C SER A 986 -23.16 20.78 -1.85
N VAL A 987 -23.28 19.46 -2.07
CA VAL A 987 -24.41 18.65 -2.57
C VAL A 987 -25.26 19.25 -3.72
N ALA A 988 -25.11 18.62 -4.88
CA ALA A 988 -25.84 18.91 -6.12
C ALA A 988 -27.37 18.78 -5.96
N SER A 989 -28.12 19.67 -6.62
CA SER A 989 -29.57 19.54 -6.83
C SER A 989 -29.86 18.75 -8.12
N PRO A 990 -31.01 18.06 -8.22
CA PRO A 990 -31.27 17.03 -9.22
C PRO A 990 -31.69 17.60 -10.59
N PRO A 991 -31.55 16.83 -11.69
CA PRO A 991 -32.11 17.20 -12.98
C PRO A 991 -33.64 16.98 -13.00
N PRO A 992 -34.38 17.62 -13.94
CA PRO A 992 -35.77 17.25 -14.19
C PRO A 992 -35.84 15.78 -14.62
N SER A 993 -36.76 15.04 -14.02
CA SER A 993 -36.98 13.61 -14.20
C SER A 993 -37.17 13.22 -15.67
N LEU A 994 -36.10 12.70 -16.27
CA LEU A 994 -36.22 11.79 -17.40
C LEU A 994 -36.55 10.39 -16.85
N PRO A 995 -37.54 9.68 -17.41
CA PRO A 995 -37.92 8.36 -16.92
C PRO A 995 -36.82 7.36 -17.28
N LEU A 996 -35.88 7.16 -16.35
CA LEU A 996 -35.00 6.01 -16.36
C LEU A 996 -35.86 4.80 -16.03
N SER A 997 -36.06 3.92 -17.01
CA SER A 997 -36.57 2.57 -16.77
C SER A 997 -35.49 1.76 -16.04
N LEU A 998 -35.27 2.05 -14.77
CA LEU A 998 -34.59 1.15 -13.86
C LEU A 998 -35.61 0.09 -13.41
N PRO A 999 -35.17 -1.16 -13.17
CA PRO A 999 -36.05 -2.16 -12.56
C PRO A 999 -36.59 -1.67 -11.22
N LEU A 1000 -37.75 -2.18 -10.81
CA LEU A 1000 -38.47 -1.82 -9.59
C LEU A 1000 -37.59 -2.04 -8.33
N VAL A 1001 -36.81 -1.04 -7.93
CA VAL A 1001 -35.95 -1.12 -6.73
C VAL A 1001 -36.75 -0.71 -5.50
N HIS A 1002 -36.70 -1.51 -4.44
CA HIS A 1002 -37.34 -1.18 -3.16
C HIS A 1002 -36.78 0.13 -2.57
N PRO A 1003 -37.60 1.06 -2.07
CA PRO A 1003 -37.17 2.38 -1.59
C PRO A 1003 -36.09 2.39 -0.50
N LEU A 1004 -36.01 1.31 0.28
CA LEU A 1004 -35.02 1.13 1.36
C LEU A 1004 -33.87 0.19 0.97
N ASP A 1005 -33.72 -0.19 -0.30
CA ASP A 1005 -32.62 -1.03 -0.76
C ASP A 1005 -31.36 -0.19 -1.01
N LEU A 1006 -30.63 0.09 0.08
CA LEU A 1006 -29.33 0.78 0.06
C LEU A 1006 -28.31 0.16 -0.89
N GLU A 1007 -28.46 -1.11 -1.28
CA GLU A 1007 -27.53 -1.78 -2.20
C GLU A 1007 -27.68 -1.26 -3.64
N ARG A 1008 -28.81 -0.63 -3.97
CA ARG A 1008 -29.10 -0.09 -5.30
C ARG A 1008 -29.27 1.43 -5.33
N LEU A 1009 -29.39 2.06 -4.17
CA LEU A 1009 -29.47 3.53 -4.05
C LEU A 1009 -28.14 4.17 -4.46
N THR A 1010 -28.21 5.04 -5.46
CA THR A 1010 -27.13 5.93 -5.89
C THR A 1010 -27.19 7.25 -5.11
N PHE A 1011 -26.23 8.14 -5.32
CA PHE A 1011 -26.23 9.46 -4.64
C PHE A 1011 -27.46 10.32 -5.00
N ASP A 1012 -28.10 10.05 -6.15
CA ASP A 1012 -29.26 10.81 -6.62
C ASP A 1012 -30.61 10.21 -6.17
N ASP A 1013 -30.60 9.01 -5.56
CA ASP A 1013 -31.79 8.31 -5.03
C ASP A 1013 -31.98 8.57 -3.54
#